data_AF-A0A1Z4RSF8-F1
#
_entry.id   AF-A0A1Z4RSF8-F1
#
_cell.length_a   1.000
_cell.length_b   1.000
_cell.length_c   1.000
_cell.angle_alpha   90.00
_cell.angle_beta   90.00
_cell.angle_gamma   90.00
#
_symmetry.space_group_name_H-M   'P 1'
#
loop_
_entity.id
_entity.type
_entity.pdbx_description
1 polymer ?
#
loop_
_entity_poly.entity_id
_entity_poly.type
_entity_poly.pdbx_seq_one_letter_code
_entity_poly.pdbx_strand_id
1 'polypeptide(L)'
;MAITNKERVGRALDLLKEGLYPFIEREMRSAYNEHWTNHALSHLCEDRNLKRTTAERLQEDVTDLINVIFGEWHNVFKKTLGNAERNLVGELKTVRNDWAHGKNFSTDDAYRALDSTARLLSSISSPQADTVEKQKQELLRLRFEEQARHEKRKATNVAIESNPQGGLKSWREIVTPHDDVASGRFQQAEFAADLWQVYLDDKNCADEYRDPTEFFHRTYLTEGLKDLLTNALIRLSGKGGDPVIELQTNFGGGKTHAMLALYHLCLGVSAQNLPGCEAIFTETGIDNPPQDVKTAVLVGNKIDPGTPEKKKDGTVVKTLWGEIAWQLGGKEGYEMLREADENSTNPGDKLKDLFNRYAPCLILIDEWVAYARQLHYENDLPGGDFDTHFTFAQTLSESAKNADNTLLVVSIPASDIEIGGDRGKQALERLKNAIGRVESPWRPATAEESFHIVRRRLFKDIIDPTLFTARDTVIRAFSQMYRDQTTEFPAECRERDYERRMTDAYPIHPELFERLYEDWSSLDKFQRTRGVLRLMAKVISYLWQENDKNLMILPANVPMADSQVQSELTRYLDDNWLPIIDKDVDGTNSLPVDLDRQHSNLGRYSACRRVTRTIYMGSAPLQKAANKGLDIRRIKLGCTQPGENVATFGDALRRLTNQATYLYVDNSDRYWIDTQPNVTRTAIDRATQYREDQTWDEIIKRLKQDREKGDFTGVHIAPSSSSDVPDESTMGVRLVLLQPNLTHSSKADTSDALIEAKRILDTKGSAPRYCKNLLVFLSCDQSKQENLFQRVNEYLAWDSIVADKEVLNLNTFQNRQAAAKLKDADNTVKMSLLDTYQWLLVPSQPQPTGDIEWEEYRLSVQDSPILQASRKLVSEEHLITTYAAVRLTLEILKDYVWKNANHVDLKTLWKYLTNYLYLPRLKNEKVLLDAIAEGVGKDLCSWQENFAYASGYDEATEKYLGLKAGQPIAPNFSSSNFLVKPEVASAQFKSEAEEKQKLEYTSNESIGNSKAFQSNRDNYKVNSNSSTNSTLLKPNSSTNTIFEPQQPKKRFYGSIELDSLRLIGHSQQIADEVLQHLTSLVGASVKVTLEIEAQVTDGIPDNVIRTVSENCQTLKFKSQGFEED
;
A
#
# COMPACT_ATOMS: atom_id res chain seq x y z
N MET A 1 17.53 0.97 -37.36
CA MET A 1 16.32 0.29 -37.91
C MET A 1 16.67 -1.17 -38.12
N ALA A 2 15.75 -2.10 -37.86
CA ALA A 2 15.97 -3.52 -38.14
C ALA A 2 15.83 -3.78 -39.66
N ILE A 3 16.78 -4.52 -40.23
CA ILE A 3 16.78 -4.86 -41.67
C ILE A 3 15.69 -5.91 -41.92
N THR A 4 14.75 -5.62 -42.83
CA THR A 4 13.65 -6.55 -43.13
C THR A 4 14.14 -7.79 -43.89
N ASN A 5 13.42 -8.91 -43.81
CA ASN A 5 13.76 -10.13 -44.56
C ASN A 5 13.85 -9.87 -46.08
N LYS A 6 12.97 -9.01 -46.62
CA LYS A 6 12.99 -8.58 -48.03
C LYS A 6 14.25 -7.76 -48.38
N GLU A 7 14.72 -6.90 -47.48
CA GLU A 7 16.00 -6.19 -47.65
C GLU A 7 17.21 -7.15 -47.57
N ARG A 8 17.18 -8.15 -46.68
CA ARG A 8 18.24 -9.17 -46.60
C ARG A 8 18.35 -9.97 -47.90
N VAL A 9 17.21 -10.41 -48.45
CA VAL A 9 17.17 -11.07 -49.77
C VAL A 9 17.63 -10.13 -50.89
N GLY A 10 17.21 -8.85 -50.88
CA GLY A 10 17.67 -7.85 -51.87
C GLY A 10 19.19 -7.68 -51.87
N ARG A 11 19.81 -7.50 -50.70
CA ARG A 11 21.27 -7.40 -50.55
C ARG A 11 22.00 -8.68 -51.00
N ALA A 12 21.39 -9.85 -50.79
CA ALA A 12 21.95 -11.11 -51.27
C ALA A 12 21.93 -11.19 -52.80
N LEU A 13 20.85 -10.72 -53.45
CA LEU A 13 20.75 -10.63 -54.91
C LEU A 13 21.76 -9.61 -55.50
N ASP A 14 22.00 -8.48 -54.85
CA ASP A 14 23.06 -7.55 -55.27
C ASP A 14 24.47 -8.17 -55.16
N LEU A 15 24.78 -8.88 -54.06
CA LEU A 15 26.03 -9.63 -53.91
C LEU A 15 26.16 -10.78 -54.93
N LEU A 16 25.03 -11.41 -55.29
CA LEU A 16 24.97 -12.41 -56.35
C LEU A 16 25.34 -11.80 -57.72
N LYS A 17 24.87 -10.57 -58.00
CA LYS A 17 25.22 -9.81 -59.21
C LYS A 17 26.73 -9.62 -59.35
N GLU A 18 27.34 -9.06 -58.30
CA GLU A 18 28.76 -8.73 -58.26
C GLU A 18 29.65 -9.97 -58.39
N GLY A 19 29.24 -11.08 -57.81
CA GLY A 19 29.97 -12.34 -57.89
C GLY A 19 29.81 -13.08 -59.23
N LEU A 20 28.61 -13.07 -59.83
CA LEU A 20 28.34 -13.77 -61.09
C LEU A 20 28.94 -13.07 -62.32
N TYR A 21 28.91 -11.74 -62.39
CA TYR A 21 29.30 -11.01 -63.60
C TYR A 21 30.74 -11.33 -64.07
N PRO A 22 31.79 -11.27 -63.23
CA PRO A 22 33.17 -11.55 -63.67
C PRO A 22 33.38 -13.00 -64.12
N PHE A 23 32.64 -13.94 -63.52
CA PHE A 23 32.65 -15.35 -63.91
C PHE A 23 32.00 -15.54 -65.30
N ILE A 24 30.81 -14.99 -65.51
CA ILE A 24 30.10 -15.04 -66.80
C ILE A 24 30.96 -14.42 -67.90
N GLU A 25 31.52 -13.24 -67.69
CA GLU A 25 32.39 -12.57 -68.68
C GLU A 25 33.60 -13.43 -69.05
N ARG A 26 34.27 -14.05 -68.07
CA ARG A 26 35.43 -14.92 -68.29
C ARG A 26 35.09 -16.16 -69.10
N GLU A 27 34.07 -16.92 -68.68
CA GLU A 27 33.70 -18.18 -69.34
C GLU A 27 33.13 -17.93 -70.75
N MET A 28 32.30 -16.89 -70.91
CA MET A 28 31.73 -16.52 -72.21
C MET A 28 32.81 -16.03 -73.19
N ARG A 29 33.79 -15.22 -72.74
CA ARG A 29 34.95 -14.85 -73.57
C ARG A 29 35.82 -16.06 -73.91
N SER A 30 36.02 -16.99 -72.98
CA SER A 30 36.79 -18.22 -73.26
C SER A 30 36.10 -19.15 -74.26
N ALA A 31 34.77 -19.06 -74.42
CA ALA A 31 34.01 -19.88 -75.37
C ALA A 31 33.82 -19.20 -76.74
N TYR A 32 33.63 -17.87 -76.77
CA TYR A 32 33.18 -17.12 -77.96
C TYR A 32 34.08 -15.93 -78.35
N ASN A 33 35.24 -15.76 -77.71
CA ASN A 33 36.18 -14.66 -77.95
C ASN A 33 35.48 -13.28 -77.93
N GLU A 34 35.76 -12.39 -78.88
CA GLU A 34 35.19 -11.04 -78.94
C GLU A 34 33.68 -11.01 -79.25
N HIS A 35 33.09 -12.10 -79.75
CA HIS A 35 31.68 -12.18 -80.13
C HIS A 35 30.76 -12.65 -78.98
N TRP A 36 31.29 -12.85 -77.77
CA TRP A 36 30.54 -13.33 -76.61
C TRP A 36 29.32 -12.46 -76.25
N THR A 37 29.40 -11.14 -76.49
CA THR A 37 28.30 -10.18 -76.28
C THR A 37 27.11 -10.42 -77.20
N ASN A 38 27.34 -10.92 -78.42
CA ASN A 38 26.27 -11.27 -79.37
C ASN A 38 25.57 -12.58 -78.97
N HIS A 39 26.27 -13.51 -78.34
CA HIS A 39 25.69 -14.72 -77.76
C HIS A 39 24.94 -14.45 -76.45
N ALA A 40 25.41 -13.51 -75.63
CA ALA A 40 24.65 -13.06 -74.47
C ALA A 40 23.33 -12.38 -74.90
N LEU A 41 23.36 -11.53 -75.93
CA LEU A 41 22.20 -10.82 -76.49
C LEU A 41 21.00 -11.73 -76.80
N SER A 42 21.22 -12.92 -77.36
CA SER A 42 20.12 -13.83 -77.75
C SER A 42 19.30 -14.39 -76.57
N HIS A 43 19.76 -14.20 -75.33
CA HIS A 43 19.06 -14.65 -74.11
C HIS A 43 18.52 -13.48 -73.25
N LEU A 44 18.63 -12.24 -73.75
CA LEU A 44 18.10 -11.03 -73.10
C LEU A 44 16.74 -10.65 -73.68
N CYS A 45 15.84 -10.07 -72.87
CA CYS A 45 14.58 -9.52 -73.38
C CYS A 45 14.79 -8.20 -74.15
N GLU A 46 14.02 -7.99 -75.23
CA GLU A 46 14.01 -6.73 -75.99
C GLU A 46 13.43 -5.57 -75.15
N ASP A 47 14.30 -4.72 -74.60
CA ASP A 47 13.89 -3.39 -74.10
C ASP A 47 14.17 -2.33 -75.17
N ARG A 48 13.12 -1.82 -75.81
CA ARG A 48 13.24 -0.84 -76.92
C ARG A 48 13.69 0.57 -76.50
N ASN A 49 13.84 0.85 -75.20
CA ASN A 49 13.92 2.21 -74.66
C ASN A 49 15.27 2.62 -74.03
N LEU A 50 16.30 1.77 -74.04
CA LEU A 50 17.59 2.08 -73.41
C LEU A 50 18.78 1.93 -74.38
N LYS A 51 19.48 3.05 -74.64
CA LYS A 51 20.77 3.07 -75.36
C LYS A 51 21.92 2.62 -74.43
N ARG A 52 21.87 1.38 -73.94
CA ARG A 52 22.95 0.78 -73.13
C ARG A 52 23.66 -0.30 -73.94
N THR A 53 24.96 -0.44 -73.73
CA THR A 53 25.70 -1.58 -74.27
C THR A 53 25.35 -2.86 -73.50
N THR A 54 25.61 -4.00 -74.14
CA THR A 54 25.25 -5.31 -73.60
C THR A 54 26.07 -5.68 -72.36
N ALA A 55 27.32 -5.23 -72.30
CA ALA A 55 28.18 -5.37 -71.13
C ALA A 55 27.65 -4.56 -69.93
N GLU A 56 27.24 -3.30 -70.13
CA GLU A 56 26.63 -2.47 -69.08
C GLU A 56 25.34 -3.08 -68.54
N ARG A 57 24.45 -3.57 -69.41
CA ARG A 57 23.17 -4.18 -69.00
C ARG A 57 23.38 -5.42 -68.11
N LEU A 58 24.38 -6.24 -68.44
CA LEU A 58 24.77 -7.42 -67.64
C LEU A 58 25.39 -7.04 -66.28
N GLN A 59 26.02 -5.88 -66.13
CA GLN A 59 26.53 -5.41 -64.83
C GLN A 59 25.41 -4.95 -63.89
N GLU A 60 24.28 -4.51 -64.43
CA GLU A 60 23.20 -3.88 -63.67
C GLU A 60 22.07 -4.84 -63.23
N ASP A 61 21.71 -5.86 -64.03
CA ASP A 61 20.59 -6.78 -63.70
C ASP A 61 21.01 -8.25 -63.50
N VAL A 62 20.74 -8.76 -62.30
CA VAL A 62 20.89 -10.18 -61.90
C VAL A 62 20.09 -11.13 -62.80
N THR A 63 18.93 -10.68 -63.29
CA THR A 63 18.01 -11.50 -64.12
C THR A 63 18.65 -11.86 -65.44
N ASP A 64 19.33 -10.89 -66.05
CA ASP A 64 20.01 -11.05 -67.33
C ASP A 64 21.20 -12.00 -67.17
N LEU A 65 21.96 -11.91 -66.05
CA LEU A 65 23.00 -12.86 -65.70
C LEU A 65 22.47 -14.29 -65.49
N ILE A 66 21.37 -14.45 -64.74
CA ILE A 66 20.70 -15.74 -64.51
C ILE A 66 20.17 -16.32 -65.83
N ASN A 67 19.58 -15.51 -66.70
CA ASN A 67 19.07 -15.93 -68.01
C ASN A 67 20.20 -16.37 -68.95
N VAL A 68 21.31 -15.64 -69.01
CA VAL A 68 22.48 -16.02 -69.81
C VAL A 68 23.10 -17.32 -69.32
N ILE A 69 23.25 -17.52 -67.99
CA ILE A 69 23.71 -18.81 -67.43
C ILE A 69 22.78 -19.96 -67.83
N PHE A 70 21.46 -19.75 -67.77
CA PHE A 70 20.48 -20.79 -68.06
C PHE A 70 20.39 -21.12 -69.57
N GLY A 71 20.51 -20.11 -70.44
CA GLY A 71 20.50 -20.23 -71.89
C GLY A 71 21.74 -20.90 -72.45
N GLU A 72 22.93 -20.43 -72.06
CA GLU A 72 24.22 -20.98 -72.51
C GLU A 72 24.73 -22.16 -71.65
N TRP A 73 23.85 -22.75 -70.83
CA TRP A 73 24.20 -23.80 -69.88
C TRP A 73 24.96 -24.96 -70.55
N HIS A 74 24.46 -25.49 -71.66
CA HIS A 74 25.07 -26.67 -72.30
C HIS A 74 26.36 -26.38 -73.07
N ASN A 75 26.56 -25.13 -73.52
CA ASN A 75 27.65 -24.74 -74.40
C ASN A 75 28.87 -24.23 -73.61
N VAL A 76 28.60 -23.46 -72.56
CA VAL A 76 29.60 -22.76 -71.73
C VAL A 76 29.62 -23.36 -70.32
N PHE A 77 28.57 -23.14 -69.53
CA PHE A 77 28.63 -23.31 -68.08
C PHE A 77 28.68 -24.76 -67.59
N LYS A 78 28.16 -25.74 -68.33
CA LYS A 78 28.24 -27.17 -68.00
C LYS A 78 29.67 -27.72 -67.92
N LYS A 79 30.67 -26.98 -68.45
CA LYS A 79 32.09 -27.35 -68.34
C LYS A 79 32.67 -27.06 -66.95
N THR A 80 32.09 -26.11 -66.22
CA THR A 80 32.59 -25.62 -64.93
C THR A 80 31.60 -25.80 -63.77
N LEU A 81 30.29 -25.86 -64.06
CA LEU A 81 29.20 -26.03 -63.09
C LEU A 81 28.38 -27.29 -63.37
N GLY A 82 27.93 -27.96 -62.31
CA GLY A 82 27.18 -29.21 -62.36
C GLY A 82 25.65 -29.03 -62.32
N ASN A 83 24.93 -30.16 -62.31
CA ASN A 83 23.47 -30.16 -62.25
C ASN A 83 22.92 -29.58 -60.92
N ALA A 84 23.69 -29.60 -59.84
CA ALA A 84 23.28 -29.04 -58.55
C ALA A 84 23.21 -27.50 -58.63
N GLU A 85 24.24 -26.89 -59.21
CA GLU A 85 24.36 -25.44 -59.42
C GLU A 85 23.28 -24.95 -60.39
N ARG A 86 22.94 -25.74 -61.42
CA ARG A 86 21.81 -25.45 -62.31
C ARG A 86 20.48 -25.32 -61.56
N ASN A 87 20.25 -26.18 -60.57
CA ASN A 87 19.04 -26.13 -59.76
C ASN A 87 19.03 -24.90 -58.85
N LEU A 88 20.19 -24.53 -58.27
CA LEU A 88 20.32 -23.29 -57.48
C LEU A 88 20.05 -22.04 -58.33
N VAL A 89 20.54 -21.98 -59.57
CA VAL A 89 20.23 -20.88 -60.52
C VAL A 89 18.72 -20.81 -60.81
N GLY A 90 18.06 -21.96 -60.98
CA GLY A 90 16.61 -22.04 -61.15
C GLY A 90 15.83 -21.55 -59.91
N GLU A 91 16.28 -21.92 -58.71
CA GLU A 91 15.68 -21.48 -57.45
C GLU A 91 15.85 -19.96 -57.25
N LEU A 92 17.04 -19.43 -57.50
CA LEU A 92 17.34 -18.00 -57.39
C LEU A 92 16.57 -17.15 -58.40
N LYS A 93 16.23 -17.70 -59.58
CA LYS A 93 15.31 -17.05 -60.53
C LYS A 93 13.92 -16.84 -59.93
N THR A 94 13.39 -17.83 -59.23
CA THR A 94 12.10 -17.74 -58.52
C THR A 94 12.18 -16.74 -57.37
N VAL A 95 13.22 -16.82 -56.53
CA VAL A 95 13.46 -15.88 -55.42
C VAL A 95 13.53 -14.43 -55.91
N ARG A 96 14.26 -14.16 -56.99
CA ARG A 96 14.34 -12.80 -57.59
C ARG A 96 12.98 -12.32 -58.06
N ASN A 97 12.20 -13.17 -58.74
CA ASN A 97 10.88 -12.79 -59.22
C ASN A 97 9.92 -12.48 -58.06
N ASP A 98 9.93 -13.30 -57.02
CA ASP A 98 9.12 -13.09 -55.82
C ASP A 98 9.49 -11.81 -55.07
N TRP A 99 10.78 -11.48 -55.01
CA TRP A 99 11.28 -10.21 -54.48
C TRP A 99 10.84 -9.00 -55.32
N ALA A 100 10.95 -9.09 -56.65
CA ALA A 100 10.56 -8.03 -57.59
C ALA A 100 9.04 -7.78 -57.61
N HIS A 101 8.22 -8.84 -57.51
CA HIS A 101 6.77 -8.72 -57.35
C HIS A 101 6.33 -8.32 -55.93
N GLY A 102 7.28 -8.10 -55.03
CA GLY A 102 7.03 -7.52 -53.72
C GLY A 102 6.43 -8.47 -52.69
N LYS A 103 6.54 -9.79 -52.87
CA LYS A 103 6.12 -10.77 -51.86
C LYS A 103 6.90 -10.60 -50.56
N ASN A 104 6.26 -10.98 -49.45
CA ASN A 104 6.90 -11.05 -48.14
C ASN A 104 7.66 -12.37 -48.00
N PHE A 105 8.88 -12.32 -47.48
CA PHE A 105 9.71 -13.50 -47.18
C PHE A 105 9.61 -13.86 -45.70
N SER A 106 9.27 -15.12 -45.40
CA SER A 106 9.46 -15.65 -44.03
C SER A 106 10.95 -15.75 -43.71
N THR A 107 11.28 -15.94 -42.42
CA THR A 107 12.67 -16.14 -41.98
C THR A 107 13.28 -17.41 -42.58
N ASP A 108 12.46 -18.44 -42.83
CA ASP A 108 12.89 -19.67 -43.51
C ASP A 108 13.14 -19.43 -45.01
N ASP A 109 12.27 -18.70 -45.71
CA ASP A 109 12.46 -18.37 -47.13
C ASP A 109 13.69 -17.48 -47.34
N ALA A 110 13.89 -16.49 -46.46
CA ALA A 110 15.05 -15.61 -46.50
C ALA A 110 16.36 -16.38 -46.18
N TYR A 111 16.32 -17.32 -45.24
CA TYR A 111 17.45 -18.22 -44.98
C TYR A 111 17.76 -19.10 -46.18
N ARG A 112 16.74 -19.67 -46.83
CA ARG A 112 16.90 -20.51 -48.02
C ARG A 112 17.49 -19.72 -49.20
N ALA A 113 16.99 -18.51 -49.45
CA ALA A 113 17.53 -17.60 -50.46
C ALA A 113 19.02 -17.26 -50.22
N LEU A 114 19.40 -16.99 -48.96
CA LEU A 114 20.80 -16.74 -48.57
C LEU A 114 21.69 -17.98 -48.75
N ASP A 115 21.22 -19.17 -48.36
CA ASP A 115 21.97 -20.42 -48.52
C ASP A 115 22.20 -20.78 -50.00
N SER A 116 21.16 -20.66 -50.83
CA SER A 116 21.25 -20.91 -52.27
C SER A 116 22.17 -19.91 -52.98
N THR A 117 22.14 -18.64 -52.55
CA THR A 117 23.08 -17.60 -53.03
C THR A 117 24.53 -17.92 -52.64
N ALA A 118 24.78 -18.21 -51.35
CA ALA A 118 26.12 -18.50 -50.84
C ALA A 118 26.74 -19.74 -51.50
N ARG A 119 25.96 -20.81 -51.70
CA ARG A 119 26.42 -22.03 -52.41
C ARG A 119 26.79 -21.75 -53.85
N LEU A 120 25.98 -20.99 -54.59
CA LEU A 120 26.27 -20.67 -55.99
C LEU A 120 27.53 -19.79 -56.09
N LEU A 121 27.67 -18.76 -55.26
CA LEU A 121 28.88 -17.92 -55.20
C LEU A 121 30.13 -18.69 -54.76
N SER A 122 29.99 -19.65 -53.85
CA SER A 122 31.09 -20.54 -53.45
C SER A 122 31.52 -21.46 -54.60
N SER A 123 30.56 -22.00 -55.39
CA SER A 123 30.88 -22.87 -56.54
C SER A 123 31.72 -22.19 -57.64
N ILE A 124 31.61 -20.87 -57.78
CA ILE A 124 32.42 -20.04 -58.71
C ILE A 124 33.66 -19.41 -58.04
N SER A 125 33.91 -19.69 -56.76
CA SER A 125 34.99 -19.10 -55.95
C SER A 125 34.94 -17.56 -55.86
N SER A 126 33.73 -16.98 -55.75
CA SER A 126 33.52 -15.54 -55.59
C SER A 126 33.72 -15.10 -54.12
N PRO A 127 34.43 -13.98 -53.85
CA PRO A 127 34.62 -13.47 -52.49
C PRO A 127 33.34 -12.95 -51.84
N GLN A 128 32.29 -12.67 -52.63
CA GLN A 128 30.96 -12.33 -52.13
C GLN A 128 30.27 -13.52 -51.43
N ALA A 129 30.75 -14.76 -51.59
CA ALA A 129 30.24 -15.91 -50.83
C ALA A 129 30.36 -15.69 -49.30
N ASP A 130 31.50 -15.18 -48.83
CA ASP A 130 31.79 -14.97 -47.41
C ASP A 130 30.90 -13.88 -46.78
N THR A 131 30.49 -12.88 -47.54
CA THR A 131 29.62 -11.80 -47.04
C THR A 131 28.17 -12.26 -46.95
N VAL A 132 27.69 -13.08 -47.90
CA VAL A 132 26.38 -13.74 -47.84
C VAL A 132 26.34 -14.78 -46.71
N GLU A 133 27.41 -15.56 -46.52
CA GLU A 133 27.51 -16.55 -45.43
C GLU A 133 27.42 -15.89 -44.05
N LYS A 134 28.06 -14.72 -43.86
CA LYS A 134 27.91 -13.91 -42.63
C LYS A 134 26.46 -13.44 -42.42
N GLN A 135 25.78 -12.96 -43.46
CA GLN A 135 24.36 -12.57 -43.37
C GLN A 135 23.45 -13.77 -43.03
N LYS A 136 23.77 -14.96 -43.56
CA LYS A 136 23.08 -16.22 -43.25
C LYS A 136 23.26 -16.64 -41.79
N GLN A 137 24.48 -16.54 -41.25
CA GLN A 137 24.76 -16.83 -39.84
C GLN A 137 24.12 -15.82 -38.88
N GLU A 138 24.08 -14.53 -39.25
CA GLU A 138 23.36 -13.51 -38.49
C GLU A 138 21.85 -13.82 -38.41
N LEU A 139 21.24 -14.24 -39.52
CA LEU A 139 19.83 -14.63 -39.57
C LEU A 139 19.54 -15.88 -38.72
N LEU A 140 20.42 -16.89 -38.76
CA LEU A 140 20.33 -18.06 -37.87
C LEU A 140 20.42 -17.66 -36.40
N ARG A 141 21.35 -16.76 -36.05
CA ARG A 141 21.49 -16.27 -34.68
C ARG A 141 20.23 -15.56 -34.21
N LEU A 142 19.65 -14.69 -35.04
CA LEU A 142 18.37 -14.02 -34.72
C LEU A 142 17.25 -15.05 -34.51
N ARG A 143 17.13 -16.06 -35.38
CA ARG A 143 16.17 -17.17 -35.22
C ARG A 143 16.37 -17.91 -33.89
N PHE A 144 17.61 -18.26 -33.54
CA PHE A 144 17.89 -18.96 -32.28
C PHE A 144 17.67 -18.07 -31.07
N GLU A 145 17.94 -16.76 -31.13
CA GLU A 145 17.61 -15.82 -30.06
C GLU A 145 16.09 -15.63 -29.91
N GLU A 146 15.31 -15.63 -31.01
CA GLU A 146 13.85 -15.64 -30.98
C GLU A 146 13.27 -16.95 -30.43
N GLN A 147 13.77 -18.11 -30.89
CA GLN A 147 13.39 -19.42 -30.39
C GLN A 147 13.75 -19.58 -28.92
N ALA A 148 14.96 -19.20 -28.49
CA ALA A 148 15.35 -19.25 -27.08
C ALA A 148 14.57 -18.26 -26.20
N ARG A 149 14.13 -17.11 -26.74
CA ARG A 149 13.19 -16.21 -26.04
C ARG A 149 11.80 -16.82 -25.93
N HIS A 150 11.33 -17.52 -26.96
CA HIS A 150 10.04 -18.20 -26.98
C HIS A 150 10.02 -19.41 -26.02
N GLU A 151 11.07 -20.24 -26.04
CA GLU A 151 11.26 -21.35 -25.10
C GLU A 151 11.48 -20.86 -23.67
N LYS A 152 12.28 -19.81 -23.44
CA LYS A 152 12.37 -19.20 -22.10
C LYS A 152 11.03 -18.65 -21.64
N ARG A 153 10.26 -17.98 -22.50
CA ARG A 153 8.89 -17.53 -22.17
C ARG A 153 8.01 -18.70 -21.77
N LYS A 154 8.01 -19.81 -22.51
CA LYS A 154 7.27 -21.03 -22.12
C LYS A 154 7.76 -21.66 -20.82
N ALA A 155 9.07 -21.66 -20.56
CA ALA A 155 9.66 -22.23 -19.35
C ALA A 155 9.47 -21.33 -18.10
N THR A 156 9.36 -20.01 -18.24
CA THR A 156 9.10 -19.09 -17.11
C THR A 156 7.61 -18.80 -16.91
N ASN A 157 6.82 -18.76 -17.98
CA ASN A 157 5.36 -18.61 -17.91
C ASN A 157 4.68 -19.97 -17.92
N VAL A 158 5.02 -20.83 -16.96
CA VAL A 158 4.20 -22.01 -16.67
C VAL A 158 2.78 -21.52 -16.40
N ALA A 159 1.86 -21.90 -17.29
CA ALA A 159 0.43 -21.68 -17.10
C ALA A 159 0.03 -22.32 -15.76
N ILE A 160 -0.78 -21.62 -14.97
CA ILE A 160 -1.05 -21.98 -13.57
C ILE A 160 -1.43 -23.47 -13.48
N GLU A 161 -0.55 -24.27 -12.89
CA GLU A 161 -0.81 -25.69 -12.71
C GLU A 161 -2.02 -25.85 -11.80
N SER A 162 -3.06 -26.48 -12.35
CA SER A 162 -4.23 -26.92 -11.61
C SER A 162 -4.29 -28.45 -11.67
N ASN A 163 -4.62 -29.03 -10.52
CA ASN A 163 -5.04 -30.41 -10.42
C ASN A 163 -6.54 -30.39 -10.06
N PRO A 164 -7.43 -30.16 -11.05
CA PRO A 164 -8.87 -30.19 -10.81
C PRO A 164 -9.31 -31.60 -10.37
N GLN A 165 -10.50 -31.69 -9.77
CA GLN A 165 -11.07 -32.95 -9.32
C GLN A 165 -11.07 -34.01 -10.44
N GLY A 166 -10.42 -35.15 -10.17
CA GLY A 166 -10.28 -36.24 -11.12
C GLY A 166 -11.63 -36.78 -11.60
N GLY A 167 -11.77 -36.91 -12.93
CA GLY A 167 -13.00 -37.36 -13.60
C GLY A 167 -13.80 -36.25 -14.28
N LEU A 168 -13.49 -34.98 -14.01
CA LEU A 168 -14.03 -33.84 -14.76
C LEU A 168 -13.13 -33.50 -15.96
N LYS A 169 -13.73 -33.11 -17.09
CA LYS A 169 -13.01 -32.65 -18.29
C LYS A 169 -12.65 -31.17 -18.19
N SER A 170 -11.52 -30.77 -18.78
CA SER A 170 -11.17 -29.36 -18.92
C SER A 170 -12.14 -28.63 -19.86
N TRP A 171 -12.26 -27.30 -19.74
CA TRP A 171 -13.12 -26.53 -20.66
C TRP A 171 -12.70 -26.69 -22.12
N ARG A 172 -11.40 -26.87 -22.35
CA ARG A 172 -10.78 -27.09 -23.66
C ARG A 172 -11.31 -28.34 -24.38
N GLU A 173 -11.68 -29.36 -23.62
CA GLU A 173 -12.22 -30.63 -24.14
C GLU A 173 -13.74 -30.58 -24.40
N ILE A 174 -14.42 -29.52 -23.95
CA ILE A 174 -15.89 -29.37 -24.01
C ILE A 174 -16.29 -28.31 -25.05
N VAL A 175 -15.56 -27.20 -25.15
CA VAL A 175 -15.88 -26.08 -26.06
C VAL A 175 -14.64 -25.62 -26.83
N THR A 176 -14.81 -25.45 -28.14
CA THR A 176 -13.75 -25.02 -29.06
C THR A 176 -13.95 -23.55 -29.44
N PRO A 177 -12.93 -22.67 -29.30
CA PRO A 177 -13.00 -21.30 -29.80
C PRO A 177 -13.13 -21.25 -31.34
N HIS A 178 -13.58 -20.13 -31.90
CA HIS A 178 -13.50 -19.91 -33.36
C HIS A 178 -12.03 -19.86 -33.83
N ASP A 179 -11.77 -20.17 -35.10
CA ASP A 179 -10.40 -20.43 -35.59
C ASP A 179 -9.55 -19.13 -35.68
N ASP A 180 -10.21 -17.99 -35.85
CA ASP A 180 -9.69 -16.63 -35.73
C ASP A 180 -9.16 -16.33 -34.32
N VAL A 181 -9.96 -16.63 -33.28
CA VAL A 181 -9.60 -16.52 -31.85
C VAL A 181 -8.53 -17.55 -31.48
N ALA A 182 -8.69 -18.81 -31.88
CA ALA A 182 -7.77 -19.90 -31.55
C ALA A 182 -6.35 -19.69 -32.11
N SER A 183 -6.25 -19.08 -33.30
CA SER A 183 -4.97 -18.80 -33.96
C SER A 183 -4.32 -17.48 -33.52
N GLY A 184 -5.03 -16.64 -32.74
CA GLY A 184 -4.55 -15.33 -32.32
C GLY A 184 -4.37 -14.33 -33.47
N ARG A 185 -5.00 -14.58 -34.63
CA ARG A 185 -4.86 -13.76 -35.85
C ARG A 185 -5.96 -12.71 -36.04
N PHE A 186 -6.86 -12.56 -35.07
CA PHE A 186 -7.93 -11.58 -35.13
C PHE A 186 -7.39 -10.14 -35.19
N GLN A 187 -7.89 -9.36 -36.13
CA GLN A 187 -7.57 -7.93 -36.24
C GLN A 187 -8.49 -7.09 -35.35
N GLN A 188 -7.98 -6.00 -34.79
CA GLN A 188 -8.79 -5.11 -33.94
C GLN A 188 -9.99 -4.46 -34.68
N ALA A 189 -9.97 -4.47 -36.02
CA ALA A 189 -11.07 -4.01 -36.86
C ALA A 189 -12.22 -5.04 -36.97
N GLU A 190 -11.95 -6.34 -36.81
CA GLU A 190 -12.94 -7.42 -36.98
C GLU A 190 -14.00 -7.47 -35.86
N PHE A 191 -13.85 -6.70 -34.78
CA PHE A 191 -14.91 -6.49 -33.78
C PHE A 191 -15.64 -5.15 -33.95
N ALA A 192 -15.42 -4.46 -35.06
CA ALA A 192 -16.08 -3.22 -35.42
C ALA A 192 -16.93 -3.43 -36.68
N ALA A 193 -18.25 -3.58 -36.49
CA ALA A 193 -19.20 -3.47 -37.58
C ALA A 193 -19.02 -2.12 -38.31
N ASP A 194 -18.92 -2.15 -39.63
CA ASP A 194 -18.98 -0.95 -40.49
C ASP A 194 -20.11 -1.17 -41.50
N LEU A 195 -21.28 -0.58 -41.22
CA LEU A 195 -22.48 -0.68 -42.05
C LEU A 195 -22.23 -0.21 -43.49
N TRP A 196 -21.31 0.75 -43.70
CA TRP A 196 -20.98 1.26 -45.02
C TRP A 196 -20.20 0.25 -45.86
N GLN A 197 -19.28 -0.50 -45.24
CA GLN A 197 -18.51 -1.55 -45.94
C GLN A 197 -19.39 -2.72 -46.35
N VAL A 198 -20.35 -3.11 -45.49
CA VAL A 198 -21.32 -4.17 -45.81
C VAL A 198 -22.28 -3.71 -46.91
N TYR A 199 -22.80 -2.48 -46.83
CA TYR A 199 -23.66 -1.89 -47.86
C TYR A 199 -22.99 -1.82 -49.25
N LEU A 200 -21.67 -1.56 -49.30
CA LEU A 200 -20.89 -1.50 -50.54
C LEU A 200 -20.41 -2.87 -51.06
N ASP A 201 -20.68 -3.97 -50.34
CA ASP A 201 -20.11 -5.32 -50.59
C ASP A 201 -18.57 -5.29 -50.71
N ASP A 202 -17.91 -4.60 -49.78
CA ASP A 202 -16.44 -4.51 -49.77
C ASP A 202 -15.82 -5.89 -49.44
N LYS A 203 -14.92 -6.36 -50.31
CA LYS A 203 -14.18 -7.61 -50.14
C LYS A 203 -13.19 -7.60 -48.98
N ASN A 204 -12.89 -6.43 -48.43
CA ASN A 204 -12.09 -6.28 -47.21
C ASN A 204 -12.94 -6.41 -45.93
N CYS A 205 -14.27 -6.39 -46.04
CA CYS A 205 -15.17 -6.63 -44.91
C CYS A 205 -15.17 -8.13 -44.57
N ALA A 206 -15.10 -8.45 -43.27
CA ALA A 206 -15.11 -9.83 -42.79
C ALA A 206 -16.44 -10.52 -43.16
N ASP A 207 -16.36 -11.77 -43.64
CA ASP A 207 -17.53 -12.52 -44.08
C ASP A 207 -18.58 -12.69 -42.96
N GLU A 208 -18.16 -12.70 -41.68
CA GLU A 208 -19.07 -12.74 -40.51
C GLU A 208 -19.96 -11.49 -40.32
N TYR A 209 -19.66 -10.39 -41.01
CA TYR A 209 -20.55 -9.22 -41.08
C TYR A 209 -21.19 -9.05 -42.46
N ARG A 210 -20.60 -9.61 -43.52
CA ARG A 210 -21.05 -9.45 -44.92
C ARG A 210 -22.06 -10.51 -45.35
N ASP A 211 -21.92 -11.76 -44.91
CA ASP A 211 -22.87 -12.84 -45.19
C ASP A 211 -23.99 -12.86 -44.12
N PRO A 212 -25.27 -12.73 -44.50
CA PRO A 212 -26.41 -12.85 -43.59
C PRO A 212 -26.41 -14.12 -42.74
N THR A 213 -26.01 -15.25 -43.31
CA THR A 213 -26.05 -16.57 -42.68
C THR A 213 -25.05 -16.67 -41.53
N GLU A 214 -23.79 -16.30 -41.80
CA GLU A 214 -22.73 -16.25 -40.78
C GLU A 214 -23.00 -15.17 -39.74
N PHE A 215 -23.53 -14.02 -40.15
CA PHE A 215 -23.90 -12.92 -39.26
C PHE A 215 -24.93 -13.38 -38.21
N PHE A 216 -26.04 -13.98 -38.63
CA PHE A 216 -27.04 -14.50 -37.69
C PHE A 216 -26.52 -15.71 -36.90
N HIS A 217 -25.68 -16.56 -37.49
CA HIS A 217 -25.07 -17.68 -36.76
C HIS A 217 -24.19 -17.23 -35.59
N ARG A 218 -23.40 -16.16 -35.74
CA ARG A 218 -22.55 -15.56 -34.69
C ARG A 218 -23.27 -14.53 -33.81
N THR A 219 -24.50 -14.12 -34.15
CA THR A 219 -25.27 -13.13 -33.39
C THR A 219 -26.18 -13.80 -32.37
N TYR A 220 -26.07 -13.39 -31.10
CA TYR A 220 -27.09 -13.71 -30.11
C TYR A 220 -28.23 -12.70 -30.20
N LEU A 221 -29.45 -13.19 -30.45
CA LEU A 221 -30.66 -12.37 -30.51
C LEU A 221 -31.17 -12.03 -29.10
N THR A 222 -30.77 -10.85 -28.63
CA THR A 222 -31.28 -10.24 -27.40
C THR A 222 -32.76 -9.88 -27.51
N GLU A 223 -33.44 -9.68 -26.38
CA GLU A 223 -34.85 -9.25 -26.32
C GLU A 223 -35.06 -7.98 -27.16
N GLY A 224 -34.27 -6.93 -26.91
CA GLY A 224 -34.34 -5.70 -27.71
C GLY A 224 -34.04 -5.89 -29.21
N LEU A 225 -33.17 -6.82 -29.60
CA LEU A 225 -32.92 -7.11 -31.01
C LEU A 225 -34.07 -7.93 -31.64
N LYS A 226 -34.70 -8.84 -30.88
CA LYS A 226 -35.92 -9.53 -31.30
C LYS A 226 -37.05 -8.54 -31.51
N ASP A 227 -37.32 -7.66 -30.55
CA ASP A 227 -38.34 -6.61 -30.65
C ASP A 227 -38.14 -5.75 -31.92
N LEU A 228 -36.88 -5.35 -32.18
CA LEU A 228 -36.50 -4.58 -33.36
C LEU A 228 -36.82 -5.30 -34.69
N LEU A 229 -36.43 -6.58 -34.80
CA LEU A 229 -36.66 -7.40 -35.99
C LEU A 229 -38.15 -7.75 -36.14
N THR A 230 -38.85 -8.05 -35.04
CA THR A 230 -40.31 -8.27 -34.99
C THR A 230 -41.05 -7.06 -35.51
N ASN A 231 -40.75 -5.86 -34.99
CA ASN A 231 -41.39 -4.62 -35.44
C ASN A 231 -41.10 -4.35 -36.92
N ALA A 232 -39.86 -4.57 -37.38
CA ALA A 232 -39.50 -4.39 -38.78
C ALA A 232 -40.26 -5.33 -39.72
N LEU A 233 -40.43 -6.61 -39.36
CA LEU A 233 -41.24 -7.56 -40.13
C LEU A 233 -42.71 -7.13 -40.20
N ILE A 234 -43.29 -6.71 -39.08
CA ILE A 234 -44.69 -6.23 -39.02
C ILE A 234 -44.85 -4.98 -39.89
N ARG A 235 -43.93 -4.01 -39.80
CA ARG A 235 -43.98 -2.72 -40.51
C ARG A 235 -43.77 -2.87 -42.01
N LEU A 236 -42.74 -3.58 -42.44
CA LEU A 236 -42.42 -3.78 -43.86
C LEU A 236 -43.41 -4.73 -44.56
N SER A 237 -44.11 -5.58 -43.81
CA SER A 237 -45.20 -6.44 -44.34
C SER A 237 -46.59 -5.79 -44.30
N GLY A 238 -46.70 -4.51 -43.90
CA GLY A 238 -47.96 -3.78 -43.85
C GLY A 238 -48.96 -4.25 -42.79
N LYS A 239 -48.50 -4.94 -41.74
CA LYS A 239 -49.34 -5.43 -40.63
C LYS A 239 -49.44 -4.44 -39.45
N GLY A 240 -48.83 -3.25 -39.52
CA GLY A 240 -48.82 -2.24 -38.44
C GLY A 240 -47.40 -1.80 -38.10
N GLY A 241 -47.07 -1.73 -36.80
CA GLY A 241 -45.71 -1.50 -36.31
C GLY A 241 -45.27 -0.03 -36.25
N ASP A 242 -44.26 0.24 -35.41
CA ASP A 242 -43.67 1.56 -35.20
C ASP A 242 -42.87 2.00 -36.44
N PRO A 243 -43.07 3.23 -36.96
CA PRO A 243 -42.45 3.68 -38.21
C PRO A 243 -41.06 4.30 -38.04
N VAL A 244 -40.71 4.76 -36.83
CA VAL A 244 -39.46 5.44 -36.51
C VAL A 244 -38.87 4.83 -35.23
N ILE A 245 -37.65 4.31 -35.32
CA ILE A 245 -36.95 3.67 -34.20
C ILE A 245 -35.65 4.41 -33.94
N GLU A 246 -35.43 4.81 -32.68
CA GLU A 246 -34.17 5.40 -32.24
C GLU A 246 -33.32 4.36 -31.51
N LEU A 247 -32.11 4.10 -32.03
CA LEU A 247 -31.10 3.27 -31.39
C LEU A 247 -30.27 4.11 -30.41
N GLN A 248 -30.75 4.23 -29.18
CA GLN A 248 -30.00 4.84 -28.07
C GLN A 248 -29.08 3.80 -27.41
N THR A 249 -27.76 3.97 -27.49
CA THR A 249 -26.82 3.22 -26.63
C THR A 249 -25.62 4.05 -26.21
N ASN A 250 -25.00 3.63 -25.10
CA ASN A 250 -23.63 4.01 -24.76
C ASN A 250 -22.62 3.39 -25.74
N PHE A 251 -21.41 3.94 -25.76
CA PHE A 251 -20.34 3.60 -26.70
C PHE A 251 -20.01 2.10 -26.75
N GLY A 252 -20.11 1.51 -27.95
CA GLY A 252 -19.90 0.07 -28.16
C GLY A 252 -21.12 -0.82 -27.85
N GLY A 253 -22.30 -0.24 -27.60
CA GLY A 253 -23.55 -0.96 -27.28
C GLY A 253 -24.28 -1.63 -28.44
N GLY A 254 -23.69 -1.68 -29.64
CA GLY A 254 -24.21 -2.49 -30.76
C GLY A 254 -25.15 -1.81 -31.76
N LYS A 255 -25.29 -0.48 -31.79
CA LYS A 255 -26.16 0.27 -32.73
C LYS A 255 -26.00 -0.21 -34.19
N THR A 256 -24.77 -0.14 -34.73
CA THR A 256 -24.42 -0.59 -36.08
C THR A 256 -24.65 -2.10 -36.30
N HIS A 257 -24.53 -2.92 -35.25
CA HIS A 257 -24.81 -4.37 -35.32
C HIS A 257 -26.32 -4.64 -35.44
N ALA A 258 -27.16 -3.87 -34.72
CA ALA A 258 -28.61 -3.93 -34.85
C ALA A 258 -29.09 -3.41 -36.23
N MET A 259 -28.46 -2.37 -36.77
CA MET A 259 -28.69 -1.91 -38.14
C MET A 259 -28.28 -2.95 -39.20
N LEU A 260 -27.17 -3.65 -39.01
CA LEU A 260 -26.77 -4.76 -39.88
C LEU A 260 -27.77 -5.92 -39.84
N ALA A 261 -28.32 -6.26 -38.67
CA ALA A 261 -29.35 -7.29 -38.56
C ALA A 261 -30.61 -6.93 -39.37
N LEU A 262 -31.04 -5.66 -39.31
CA LEU A 262 -32.14 -5.15 -40.13
C LEU A 262 -31.82 -5.14 -41.62
N TYR A 263 -30.61 -4.70 -42.00
CA TYR A 263 -30.14 -4.71 -43.38
C TYR A 263 -30.18 -6.12 -43.96
N HIS A 264 -29.57 -7.09 -43.27
CA HIS A 264 -29.53 -8.49 -43.69
C HIS A 264 -30.90 -9.16 -43.76
N LEU A 265 -31.80 -8.83 -42.83
CA LEU A 265 -33.20 -9.27 -42.89
C LEU A 265 -33.91 -8.77 -44.16
N CYS A 266 -33.57 -7.56 -44.64
CA CYS A 266 -34.18 -6.92 -45.80
C CYS A 266 -33.55 -7.29 -47.15
N LEU A 267 -32.46 -8.09 -47.16
CA LEU A 267 -31.84 -8.62 -48.39
C LEU A 267 -32.65 -9.76 -49.05
N GLY A 268 -33.82 -10.12 -48.52
CA GLY A 268 -34.68 -11.17 -49.08
C GLY A 268 -34.18 -12.61 -48.86
N VAL A 269 -33.20 -12.81 -47.97
CA VAL A 269 -32.70 -14.16 -47.63
C VAL A 269 -33.83 -15.02 -47.05
N SER A 270 -33.96 -16.28 -47.50
CA SER A 270 -34.99 -17.19 -46.95
C SER A 270 -34.81 -17.41 -45.45
N ALA A 271 -35.92 -17.52 -44.72
CA ALA A 271 -35.93 -17.74 -43.26
C ALA A 271 -35.07 -18.94 -42.81
N GLN A 272 -34.89 -19.96 -43.65
CA GLN A 272 -34.05 -21.13 -43.36
C GLN A 272 -32.55 -20.81 -43.22
N ASN A 273 -32.09 -19.71 -43.83
CA ASN A 273 -30.70 -19.26 -43.77
C ASN A 273 -30.50 -18.13 -42.74
N LEU A 274 -31.50 -17.88 -41.88
CA LEU A 274 -31.46 -16.87 -40.82
C LEU A 274 -31.58 -17.55 -39.44
N PRO A 275 -30.53 -18.29 -39.00
CA PRO A 275 -30.59 -19.12 -37.81
C PRO A 275 -30.91 -18.30 -36.55
N GLY A 276 -31.81 -18.80 -35.71
CA GLY A 276 -32.27 -18.15 -34.48
C GLY A 276 -33.49 -17.24 -34.67
N CYS A 277 -33.83 -16.84 -35.90
CA CYS A 277 -35.00 -16.01 -36.19
C CYS A 277 -36.31 -16.80 -36.27
N GLU A 278 -36.30 -18.13 -36.09
CA GLU A 278 -37.47 -19.00 -36.27
C GLU A 278 -38.61 -18.64 -35.32
N ALA A 279 -38.27 -18.23 -34.09
CA ALA A 279 -39.24 -17.75 -33.10
C ALA A 279 -39.97 -16.48 -33.56
N ILE A 280 -39.25 -15.54 -34.19
CA ILE A 280 -39.77 -14.26 -34.67
C ILE A 280 -40.75 -14.47 -35.83
N PHE A 281 -40.39 -15.35 -36.79
CA PHE A 281 -41.29 -15.70 -37.90
C PHE A 281 -42.55 -16.41 -37.41
N THR A 282 -42.42 -17.30 -36.41
CA THR A 282 -43.55 -18.00 -35.79
C THR A 282 -44.49 -17.04 -35.05
N GLU A 283 -43.95 -16.09 -34.29
CA GLU A 283 -44.72 -15.10 -33.52
C GLU A 283 -45.47 -14.10 -34.42
N THR A 284 -44.82 -13.62 -35.48
CA THR A 284 -45.41 -12.65 -36.42
C THR A 284 -46.37 -13.26 -37.44
N GLY A 285 -46.38 -14.60 -37.58
CA GLY A 285 -47.11 -15.30 -38.63
C GLY A 285 -46.69 -14.84 -40.02
N ILE A 286 -45.37 -14.77 -40.26
CA ILE A 286 -44.75 -14.35 -41.51
C ILE A 286 -43.71 -15.42 -41.88
N ASP A 287 -43.96 -16.21 -42.93
CA ASP A 287 -43.15 -17.39 -43.24
C ASP A 287 -41.75 -17.07 -43.81
N ASN A 288 -41.57 -15.89 -44.41
CA ASN A 288 -40.30 -15.41 -44.97
C ASN A 288 -40.20 -13.88 -44.85
N PRO A 289 -38.99 -13.31 -44.72
CA PRO A 289 -38.82 -11.87 -44.70
C PRO A 289 -39.18 -11.23 -46.05
N PRO A 290 -39.54 -9.94 -46.08
CA PRO A 290 -39.96 -9.27 -47.31
C PRO A 290 -38.84 -9.27 -48.37
N GLN A 291 -39.21 -9.59 -49.61
CA GLN A 291 -38.25 -9.96 -50.66
C GLN A 291 -37.78 -8.79 -51.53
N ASP A 292 -38.47 -7.64 -51.51
CA ASP A 292 -38.13 -6.48 -52.35
C ASP A 292 -38.18 -5.16 -51.54
N VAL A 293 -37.40 -5.10 -50.45
CA VAL A 293 -37.29 -3.89 -49.61
C VAL A 293 -36.28 -2.92 -50.22
N LYS A 294 -36.72 -1.72 -50.60
CA LYS A 294 -35.79 -0.67 -51.05
C LYS A 294 -35.08 -0.08 -49.83
N THR A 295 -33.76 -0.21 -49.77
CA THR A 295 -32.97 0.15 -48.59
C THR A 295 -32.04 1.32 -48.87
N ALA A 296 -32.15 2.38 -48.07
CA ALA A 296 -31.21 3.49 -48.04
C ALA A 296 -30.36 3.44 -46.77
N VAL A 297 -29.04 3.60 -46.92
CA VAL A 297 -28.04 3.59 -45.86
C VAL A 297 -27.25 4.89 -45.92
N LEU A 298 -27.32 5.66 -44.84
CA LEU A 298 -26.53 6.87 -44.62
C LEU A 298 -25.60 6.65 -43.42
N VAL A 299 -24.31 7.00 -43.57
CA VAL A 299 -23.34 6.94 -42.48
C VAL A 299 -22.64 8.29 -42.37
N GLY A 300 -22.90 9.03 -41.29
CA GLY A 300 -22.51 10.44 -41.16
C GLY A 300 -21.01 10.73 -41.10
N ASN A 301 -20.18 9.70 -40.91
CA ASN A 301 -18.71 9.78 -41.01
C ASN A 301 -18.16 9.45 -42.41
N LYS A 302 -19.01 9.07 -43.38
CA LYS A 302 -18.62 8.65 -44.74
C LYS A 302 -19.10 9.62 -45.82
N ILE A 303 -20.21 10.32 -45.56
CA ILE A 303 -20.78 11.34 -46.46
C ILE A 303 -20.23 12.71 -46.07
N ASP A 304 -19.63 13.43 -47.01
CA ASP A 304 -19.07 14.78 -46.83
C ASP A 304 -20.11 15.85 -47.22
N PRO A 305 -20.49 16.79 -46.32
CA PRO A 305 -21.40 17.89 -46.67
C PRO A 305 -20.78 18.95 -47.59
N GLY A 306 -19.44 19.01 -47.70
CA GLY A 306 -18.73 20.00 -48.51
C GLY A 306 -18.55 19.63 -49.99
N THR A 307 -18.64 18.34 -50.33
CA THR A 307 -18.29 17.82 -51.66
C THR A 307 -19.46 17.08 -52.32
N PRO A 308 -20.04 17.57 -53.43
CA PRO A 308 -21.08 16.84 -54.15
C PRO A 308 -20.57 15.51 -54.71
N GLU A 309 -21.29 14.42 -54.47
CA GLU A 309 -20.89 13.09 -54.91
C GLU A 309 -21.48 12.78 -56.29
N LYS A 310 -20.64 12.33 -57.23
CA LYS A 310 -21.07 11.87 -58.55
C LYS A 310 -21.22 10.36 -58.58
N LYS A 311 -22.47 9.90 -58.72
CA LYS A 311 -22.87 8.50 -58.72
C LYS A 311 -22.59 7.81 -60.06
N LYS A 312 -22.62 6.46 -60.06
CA LYS A 312 -22.26 5.61 -61.22
C LYS A 312 -23.13 5.83 -62.46
N ASP A 313 -24.38 6.27 -62.27
CA ASP A 313 -25.35 6.62 -63.32
C ASP A 313 -25.16 8.06 -63.88
N GLY A 314 -24.19 8.81 -63.33
CA GLY A 314 -23.90 10.19 -63.69
C GLY A 314 -24.68 11.24 -62.91
N THR A 315 -25.59 10.83 -62.00
CA THR A 315 -26.31 11.73 -61.10
C THR A 315 -25.32 12.40 -60.13
N VAL A 316 -25.52 13.68 -59.83
CA VAL A 316 -24.71 14.43 -58.86
C VAL A 316 -25.62 14.76 -57.69
N VAL A 317 -25.26 14.29 -56.49
CA VAL A 317 -26.03 14.44 -55.26
C VAL A 317 -25.28 15.39 -54.32
N LYS A 318 -25.98 16.33 -53.69
CA LYS A 318 -25.39 17.29 -52.74
C LYS A 318 -25.77 17.05 -51.27
N THR A 319 -26.94 16.45 -51.02
CA THR A 319 -27.62 16.46 -49.70
C THR A 319 -28.03 15.06 -49.25
N LEU A 320 -28.30 14.88 -47.95
CA LEU A 320 -28.78 13.58 -47.42
C LEU A 320 -30.16 13.17 -47.99
N TRP A 321 -31.05 14.12 -48.29
CA TRP A 321 -32.34 13.79 -48.91
C TRP A 321 -32.20 13.42 -50.39
N GLY A 322 -31.31 14.08 -51.13
CA GLY A 322 -30.91 13.65 -52.47
C GLY A 322 -30.32 12.23 -52.46
N GLU A 323 -29.51 11.91 -51.45
CA GLU A 323 -28.92 10.58 -51.29
C GLU A 323 -29.98 9.49 -51.00
N ILE A 324 -30.93 9.75 -50.08
CA ILE A 324 -32.06 8.83 -49.83
C ILE A 324 -32.85 8.58 -51.11
N ALA A 325 -33.20 9.65 -51.84
CA ALA A 325 -33.97 9.53 -53.07
C ALA A 325 -33.22 8.77 -54.17
N TRP A 326 -31.90 8.97 -54.29
CA TRP A 326 -31.07 8.22 -55.22
C TRP A 326 -30.90 6.75 -54.81
N GLN A 327 -30.72 6.43 -53.52
CA GLN A 327 -30.57 5.04 -53.08
C GLN A 327 -31.88 4.24 -53.18
N LEU A 328 -33.04 4.84 -52.90
CA LEU A 328 -34.34 4.15 -53.01
C LEU A 328 -34.82 3.95 -54.45
N GLY A 329 -34.60 4.93 -55.33
CA GLY A 329 -35.19 4.98 -56.68
C GLY A 329 -34.22 5.29 -57.83
N GLY A 330 -32.91 5.29 -57.57
CA GLY A 330 -31.91 5.71 -58.54
C GLY A 330 -32.17 7.12 -59.07
N LYS A 331 -31.91 7.32 -60.36
CA LYS A 331 -32.17 8.58 -61.05
C LYS A 331 -33.65 9.01 -61.02
N GLU A 332 -34.60 8.07 -61.05
CA GLU A 332 -36.04 8.41 -60.99
C GLU A 332 -36.46 8.90 -59.60
N GLY A 333 -35.92 8.31 -58.54
CA GLY A 333 -36.12 8.80 -57.17
C GLY A 333 -35.49 10.18 -56.98
N TYR A 334 -34.23 10.36 -57.38
CA TYR A 334 -33.54 11.64 -57.30
C TYR A 334 -34.30 12.78 -58.02
N GLU A 335 -34.83 12.54 -59.21
CA GLU A 335 -35.57 13.56 -59.99
C GLU A 335 -36.79 14.12 -59.23
N MET A 336 -37.42 13.34 -58.34
CA MET A 336 -38.53 13.82 -57.50
C MET A 336 -38.07 14.91 -56.50
N LEU A 337 -36.82 14.86 -56.04
CA LEU A 337 -36.24 15.78 -55.06
C LEU A 337 -35.16 16.72 -55.66
N ARG A 338 -34.88 16.67 -56.98
CA ARG A 338 -33.78 17.43 -57.59
C ARG A 338 -33.78 18.90 -57.21
N GLU A 339 -34.92 19.58 -57.26
CA GLU A 339 -35.04 21.00 -56.89
C GLU A 339 -34.66 21.28 -55.43
N ALA A 340 -34.89 20.32 -54.52
CA ALA A 340 -34.55 20.44 -53.11
C ALA A 340 -33.06 20.11 -52.85
N ASP A 341 -32.48 19.15 -53.59
CA ASP A 341 -31.03 18.86 -53.54
C ASP A 341 -30.21 20.00 -54.17
N GLU A 342 -30.61 20.49 -55.34
CA GLU A 342 -29.89 21.54 -56.07
C GLU A 342 -29.83 22.87 -55.31
N ASN A 343 -30.89 23.22 -54.58
CA ASN A 343 -31.00 24.44 -53.77
C ASN A 343 -30.63 24.23 -52.29
N SER A 344 -30.33 23.00 -51.88
CA SER A 344 -30.03 22.63 -50.49
C SER A 344 -31.12 23.02 -49.48
N THR A 345 -32.41 22.85 -49.86
CA THR A 345 -33.58 23.17 -49.05
C THR A 345 -34.40 21.93 -48.66
N ASN A 346 -35.16 22.00 -47.56
CA ASN A 346 -35.98 20.88 -47.08
C ASN A 346 -37.04 20.45 -48.12
N PRO A 347 -37.09 19.17 -48.54
CA PRO A 347 -38.03 18.66 -49.55
C PRO A 347 -39.51 18.63 -49.11
N GLY A 348 -39.84 18.73 -47.82
CA GLY A 348 -41.23 18.71 -47.35
C GLY A 348 -41.95 17.38 -47.61
N ASP A 349 -43.27 17.45 -47.82
CA ASP A 349 -44.15 16.28 -48.07
C ASP A 349 -43.74 15.42 -49.28
N LYS A 350 -42.90 15.92 -50.20
CA LYS A 350 -42.37 15.13 -51.33
C LYS A 350 -41.65 13.85 -50.87
N LEU A 351 -41.13 13.82 -49.64
CA LEU A 351 -40.56 12.61 -49.02
C LEU A 351 -41.60 11.50 -48.82
N LYS A 352 -42.83 11.83 -48.41
CA LYS A 352 -43.91 10.84 -48.25
C LYS A 352 -44.27 10.21 -49.59
N ASP A 353 -44.39 11.01 -50.64
CA ASP A 353 -44.70 10.52 -52.00
C ASP A 353 -43.58 9.62 -52.54
N LEU A 354 -42.32 9.98 -52.28
CA LEU A 354 -41.15 9.14 -52.58
C LEU A 354 -41.23 7.79 -51.84
N PHE A 355 -41.48 7.80 -50.53
CA PHE A 355 -41.53 6.58 -49.72
C PHE A 355 -42.68 5.66 -50.14
N ASN A 356 -43.87 6.20 -50.35
CA ASN A 356 -45.02 5.44 -50.85
C ASN A 356 -44.79 4.84 -52.25
N ARG A 357 -44.04 5.53 -53.13
CA ARG A 357 -43.72 5.03 -54.48
C ARG A 357 -42.74 3.85 -54.46
N TYR A 358 -41.83 3.80 -53.48
CA TYR A 358 -40.79 2.78 -53.35
C TYR A 358 -40.99 1.86 -52.14
N ALA A 359 -42.21 1.78 -51.61
CA ALA A 359 -42.58 0.91 -50.49
C ALA A 359 -42.62 -0.58 -50.92
N PRO A 360 -42.24 -1.53 -50.04
CA PRO A 360 -41.72 -1.33 -48.69
C PRO A 360 -40.27 -0.81 -48.70
N CYS A 361 -39.94 0.10 -47.78
CA CYS A 361 -38.61 0.70 -47.74
C CYS A 361 -38.04 0.85 -46.31
N LEU A 362 -36.73 0.68 -46.22
CA LEU A 362 -35.93 0.79 -44.99
C LEU A 362 -34.93 1.93 -45.15
N ILE A 363 -34.86 2.82 -44.15
CA ILE A 363 -33.92 3.94 -44.12
C ILE A 363 -33.08 3.82 -42.84
N LEU A 364 -31.78 3.57 -42.99
CA LEU A 364 -30.82 3.45 -41.90
C LEU A 364 -29.91 4.67 -41.86
N ILE A 365 -29.85 5.37 -40.72
CA ILE A 365 -28.98 6.54 -40.53
C ILE A 365 -28.04 6.34 -39.34
N ASP A 366 -26.82 5.89 -39.62
CA ASP A 366 -25.76 5.72 -38.62
C ASP A 366 -24.95 7.02 -38.45
N GLU A 367 -24.55 7.32 -37.21
CA GLU A 367 -23.73 8.49 -36.85
C GLU A 367 -24.24 9.87 -37.35
N TRP A 368 -25.56 10.13 -37.32
CA TRP A 368 -26.15 11.38 -37.86
C TRP A 368 -25.56 12.65 -37.22
N VAL A 369 -25.32 12.65 -35.90
CA VAL A 369 -24.67 13.78 -35.19
C VAL A 369 -23.30 14.11 -35.78
N ALA A 370 -22.56 13.10 -36.27
CA ALA A 370 -21.25 13.29 -36.86
C ALA A 370 -21.27 14.01 -38.22
N TYR A 371 -22.36 13.87 -38.99
CA TYR A 371 -22.64 14.70 -40.16
C TYR A 371 -23.10 16.10 -39.74
N ALA A 372 -24.12 16.19 -38.88
CA ALA A 372 -24.76 17.46 -38.51
C ALA A 372 -23.78 18.48 -37.91
N ARG A 373 -22.78 18.04 -37.11
CA ARG A 373 -21.74 18.93 -36.54
C ARG A 373 -20.79 19.57 -37.56
N GLN A 374 -20.74 19.05 -38.79
CA GLN A 374 -19.89 19.55 -39.88
C GLN A 374 -20.58 20.69 -40.64
N LEU A 375 -21.91 20.83 -40.53
CA LEU A 375 -22.67 21.90 -41.16
C LEU A 375 -22.45 23.26 -40.46
N HIS A 376 -22.67 24.33 -41.20
CA HIS A 376 -22.53 25.72 -40.76
C HIS A 376 -23.88 26.41 -40.64
N TYR A 377 -23.94 27.53 -39.90
CA TYR A 377 -25.14 28.38 -39.81
C TYR A 377 -25.40 29.20 -41.08
N GLU A 378 -24.35 29.45 -41.85
CA GLU A 378 -24.45 30.06 -43.17
C GLU A 378 -24.63 28.94 -44.21
N ASN A 379 -25.37 29.20 -45.29
CA ASN A 379 -25.55 28.24 -46.37
C ASN A 379 -24.36 28.31 -47.35
N ASP A 380 -23.17 27.96 -46.85
CA ASP A 380 -21.89 27.97 -47.58
C ASP A 380 -21.48 26.57 -48.11
N LEU A 381 -22.10 25.51 -47.61
CA LEU A 381 -21.85 24.12 -48.01
C LEU A 381 -22.96 23.55 -48.92
N PRO A 382 -22.63 22.71 -49.92
CA PRO A 382 -23.62 22.01 -50.75
C PRO A 382 -24.65 21.19 -49.97
N GLY A 383 -24.28 20.65 -48.80
CA GLY A 383 -25.18 19.93 -47.89
C GLY A 383 -26.27 20.76 -47.21
N GLY A 384 -26.25 22.10 -47.39
CA GLY A 384 -27.19 23.05 -46.76
C GLY A 384 -26.70 23.59 -45.41
N ASP A 385 -27.53 24.42 -44.78
CA ASP A 385 -27.25 25.00 -43.46
C ASP A 385 -27.73 24.13 -42.28
N PHE A 386 -27.21 24.46 -41.10
CA PHE A 386 -27.45 23.75 -39.84
C PHE A 386 -28.94 23.75 -39.45
N ASP A 387 -29.67 24.87 -39.61
CA ASP A 387 -31.08 24.98 -39.21
C ASP A 387 -32.03 24.21 -40.16
N THR A 388 -31.77 24.27 -41.46
CA THR A 388 -32.49 23.51 -42.50
C THR A 388 -32.36 22.00 -42.25
N HIS A 389 -31.20 21.55 -41.78
CA HIS A 389 -30.95 20.14 -41.51
C HIS A 389 -31.81 19.55 -40.37
N PHE A 390 -32.06 20.29 -39.28
CA PHE A 390 -33.00 19.84 -38.24
C PHE A 390 -34.46 19.91 -38.70
N THR A 391 -34.78 20.89 -39.55
CA THR A 391 -36.11 20.96 -40.17
C THR A 391 -36.34 19.74 -41.06
N PHE A 392 -35.35 19.34 -41.85
CA PHE A 392 -35.35 18.08 -42.60
C PHE A 392 -35.48 16.85 -41.67
N ALA A 393 -34.76 16.80 -40.54
CA ALA A 393 -34.87 15.68 -39.61
C ALA A 393 -36.29 15.49 -39.05
N GLN A 394 -36.99 16.58 -38.71
CA GLN A 394 -38.39 16.54 -38.31
C GLN A 394 -39.29 16.08 -39.47
N THR A 395 -39.14 16.68 -40.66
CA THR A 395 -39.93 16.31 -41.85
C THR A 395 -39.71 14.85 -42.26
N LEU A 396 -38.50 14.32 -42.10
CA LEU A 396 -38.16 12.93 -42.40
C LEU A 396 -38.92 11.96 -41.48
N SER A 397 -38.94 12.22 -40.17
CA SER A 397 -39.63 11.36 -39.19
C SER A 397 -41.15 11.43 -39.36
N GLU A 398 -41.69 12.63 -39.62
CA GLU A 398 -43.12 12.83 -39.92
C GLU A 398 -43.53 12.17 -41.25
N SER A 399 -42.68 12.25 -42.29
CA SER A 399 -42.93 11.59 -43.58
C SER A 399 -42.88 10.06 -43.47
N ALA A 400 -41.90 9.50 -42.77
CA ALA A 400 -41.79 8.05 -42.53
C ALA A 400 -42.98 7.50 -41.71
N LYS A 401 -43.49 8.29 -40.76
CA LYS A 401 -44.72 7.98 -40.01
C LYS A 401 -45.96 7.94 -40.90
N ASN A 402 -46.07 8.91 -41.82
CA ASN A 402 -47.25 9.11 -42.66
C ASN A 402 -47.23 8.32 -43.98
N ALA A 403 -46.12 7.65 -44.29
CA ALA A 403 -45.96 6.75 -45.43
C ALA A 403 -46.32 5.29 -45.06
N ASP A 404 -46.73 4.52 -46.06
CA ASP A 404 -47.06 3.11 -45.92
C ASP A 404 -45.79 2.25 -46.01
N ASN A 405 -45.71 1.20 -45.19
CA ASN A 405 -44.63 0.20 -45.17
C ASN A 405 -43.19 0.76 -45.17
N THR A 406 -43.01 1.95 -44.58
CA THR A 406 -41.73 2.65 -44.45
C THR A 406 -41.21 2.50 -43.02
N LEU A 407 -39.94 2.12 -42.86
CA LEU A 407 -39.25 2.06 -41.57
C LEU A 407 -38.00 2.95 -41.58
N LEU A 408 -37.95 3.92 -40.67
CA LEU A 408 -36.79 4.77 -40.41
C LEU A 408 -36.11 4.32 -39.11
N VAL A 409 -34.82 3.99 -39.18
CA VAL A 409 -34.00 3.63 -38.01
C VAL A 409 -32.78 4.55 -37.94
N VAL A 410 -32.65 5.23 -36.79
CA VAL A 410 -31.64 6.26 -36.57
C VAL A 410 -30.77 5.87 -35.39
N SER A 411 -29.46 6.02 -35.50
CA SER A 411 -28.56 5.95 -34.34
C SER A 411 -28.34 7.35 -33.76
N ILE A 412 -28.44 7.46 -32.43
CA ILE A 412 -28.15 8.71 -31.71
C ILE A 412 -27.20 8.41 -30.53
N PRO A 413 -26.17 9.24 -30.28
CA PRO A 413 -25.37 9.17 -29.06
C PRO A 413 -26.20 9.31 -27.78
N ALA A 414 -25.98 8.40 -26.82
CA ALA A 414 -26.58 8.51 -25.49
C ALA A 414 -25.81 9.48 -24.57
N SER A 415 -24.53 9.76 -24.85
CA SER A 415 -23.64 10.51 -23.95
C SER A 415 -22.82 11.61 -24.64
N ASP A 416 -22.45 12.62 -23.85
CA ASP A 416 -21.64 13.78 -24.27
C ASP A 416 -20.21 13.45 -24.74
N ILE A 417 -19.71 12.24 -24.48
CA ILE A 417 -18.31 11.85 -24.73
C ILE A 417 -18.08 11.49 -26.21
N GLU A 418 -19.11 10.97 -26.89
CA GLU A 418 -19.11 10.71 -28.34
C GLU A 418 -19.10 12.02 -29.16
N ILE A 419 -19.27 13.16 -28.50
CA ILE A 419 -19.64 14.43 -29.11
C ILE A 419 -18.44 15.38 -29.21
N GLY A 420 -18.01 15.66 -30.45
CA GLY A 420 -16.91 16.56 -30.75
C GLY A 420 -17.25 18.05 -30.51
N GLY A 421 -17.14 18.50 -29.26
CA GLY A 421 -17.26 19.91 -28.86
C GLY A 421 -18.68 20.47 -28.85
N ASP A 422 -18.81 21.77 -28.54
CA ASP A 422 -20.09 22.43 -28.25
C ASP A 422 -21.10 22.34 -29.42
N ARG A 423 -20.62 22.47 -30.68
CA ARG A 423 -21.47 22.29 -31.88
C ARG A 423 -22.12 20.91 -31.93
N GLY A 424 -21.39 19.87 -31.54
CA GLY A 424 -21.94 18.52 -31.49
C GLY A 424 -23.02 18.37 -30.41
N LYS A 425 -22.87 19.03 -29.26
CA LYS A 425 -23.86 18.94 -28.16
C LYS A 425 -25.17 19.59 -28.60
N GLN A 426 -25.06 20.77 -29.21
CA GLN A 426 -26.18 21.48 -29.80
C GLN A 426 -26.85 20.66 -30.92
N ALA A 427 -26.08 19.95 -31.73
CA ALA A 427 -26.62 19.06 -32.76
C ALA A 427 -27.35 17.84 -32.17
N LEU A 428 -26.82 17.23 -31.10
CA LEU A 428 -27.50 16.14 -30.39
C LEU A 428 -28.84 16.60 -29.82
N GLU A 429 -28.85 17.70 -29.06
CA GLU A 429 -30.04 18.23 -28.39
C GLU A 429 -31.14 18.58 -29.41
N ARG A 430 -30.78 19.20 -30.53
CA ARG A 430 -31.73 19.53 -31.60
C ARG A 430 -32.21 18.32 -32.38
N LEU A 431 -31.37 17.31 -32.68
CA LEU A 431 -31.83 16.06 -33.31
C LEU A 431 -32.82 15.31 -32.40
N LYS A 432 -32.52 15.18 -31.10
CA LYS A 432 -33.45 14.57 -30.14
C LYS A 432 -34.79 15.31 -30.07
N ASN A 433 -34.77 16.65 -30.05
CA ASN A 433 -36.01 17.44 -30.06
C ASN A 433 -36.81 17.33 -31.38
N ALA A 434 -36.16 17.04 -32.51
CA ALA A 434 -36.81 16.87 -33.81
C ALA A 434 -37.46 15.48 -34.00
N ILE A 435 -36.82 14.42 -33.49
CA ILE A 435 -37.26 13.02 -33.69
C ILE A 435 -38.14 12.53 -32.51
N GLY A 436 -37.90 13.04 -31.29
CA GLY A 436 -38.54 12.66 -30.02
C GLY A 436 -40.04 12.86 -29.87
N ARG A 437 -40.75 13.24 -30.94
CA ARG A 437 -42.22 13.30 -31.00
C ARG A 437 -42.84 12.07 -31.67
N VAL A 438 -42.02 11.23 -32.30
CA VAL A 438 -42.47 10.15 -33.21
C VAL A 438 -41.78 8.82 -32.95
N GLU A 439 -40.61 8.81 -32.30
CA GLU A 439 -39.79 7.63 -32.10
C GLU A 439 -40.32 6.62 -31.07
N SER A 440 -39.98 5.35 -31.30
CA SER A 440 -40.02 4.27 -30.33
C SER A 440 -38.58 3.96 -29.87
N PRO A 441 -38.26 4.04 -28.56
CA PRO A 441 -36.89 3.88 -28.07
C PRO A 441 -36.48 2.41 -28.01
N TRP A 442 -35.36 2.08 -28.65
CA TRP A 442 -34.79 0.73 -28.61
C TRP A 442 -34.12 0.42 -27.26
N ARG A 443 -34.24 -0.82 -26.78
CA ARG A 443 -33.62 -1.29 -25.52
C ARG A 443 -32.24 -1.91 -25.75
N PRO A 444 -31.18 -1.40 -25.10
CA PRO A 444 -29.87 -2.06 -25.08
C PRO A 444 -29.91 -3.45 -24.45
N ALA A 445 -28.97 -4.30 -24.84
CA ALA A 445 -28.75 -5.61 -24.23
C ALA A 445 -28.47 -5.51 -22.72
N THR A 446 -29.04 -6.44 -21.95
CA THR A 446 -28.80 -6.56 -20.50
C THR A 446 -27.42 -7.15 -20.20
N ALA A 447 -27.00 -7.08 -18.94
CA ALA A 447 -25.75 -7.69 -18.49
C ALA A 447 -25.75 -9.23 -18.64
N GLU A 448 -26.89 -9.89 -18.40
CA GLU A 448 -27.01 -11.35 -18.54
C GLU A 448 -26.93 -11.79 -19.99
N GLU A 449 -27.62 -11.09 -20.90
CA GLU A 449 -27.53 -11.34 -22.35
C GLU A 449 -26.12 -11.09 -22.90
N SER A 450 -25.37 -10.17 -22.28
CA SER A 450 -24.00 -9.88 -22.68
C SER A 450 -23.07 -11.10 -22.53
N PHE A 451 -23.33 -12.01 -21.58
CA PHE A 451 -22.60 -13.27 -21.46
C PHE A 451 -22.82 -14.16 -22.70
N HIS A 452 -24.07 -14.24 -23.18
CA HIS A 452 -24.41 -14.99 -24.39
C HIS A 452 -23.79 -14.36 -25.64
N ILE A 453 -23.79 -13.03 -25.78
CA ILE A 453 -23.12 -12.33 -26.89
C ILE A 453 -21.64 -12.67 -26.94
N VAL A 454 -20.92 -12.57 -25.80
CA VAL A 454 -19.48 -12.86 -25.76
C VAL A 454 -19.20 -14.33 -26.03
N ARG A 455 -19.98 -15.25 -25.44
CA ARG A 455 -19.85 -16.69 -25.70
C ARG A 455 -20.06 -17.01 -27.19
N ARG A 456 -21.17 -16.55 -27.77
CA ARG A 456 -21.58 -16.84 -29.17
C ARG A 456 -20.55 -16.35 -30.19
N ARG A 457 -19.82 -15.28 -29.88
CA ARG A 457 -18.81 -14.68 -30.77
C ARG A 457 -17.40 -15.23 -30.59
N LEU A 458 -17.07 -15.82 -29.44
CA LEU A 458 -15.73 -16.36 -29.17
C LEU A 458 -15.64 -17.89 -29.27
N PHE A 459 -16.76 -18.60 -29.16
CA PHE A 459 -16.82 -20.06 -29.15
C PHE A 459 -17.82 -20.64 -30.14
N LYS A 460 -17.40 -21.73 -30.79
CA LYS A 460 -18.26 -22.56 -31.66
C LYS A 460 -19.34 -23.25 -30.83
N ASP A 461 -20.46 -23.56 -31.47
CA ASP A 461 -21.54 -24.34 -30.84
C ASP A 461 -21.10 -25.76 -30.46
N ILE A 462 -21.65 -26.25 -29.34
CA ILE A 462 -21.46 -27.63 -28.89
C ILE A 462 -22.42 -28.50 -29.71
N ILE A 463 -21.88 -29.32 -30.62
CA ILE A 463 -22.67 -30.20 -31.51
C ILE A 463 -22.92 -31.57 -30.86
N ASP A 464 -21.98 -32.07 -30.06
CA ASP A 464 -22.03 -33.42 -29.47
C ASP A 464 -22.82 -33.44 -28.14
N PRO A 465 -23.92 -34.23 -28.04
CA PRO A 465 -24.69 -34.41 -26.80
C PRO A 465 -23.87 -34.84 -25.57
N THR A 466 -22.77 -35.56 -25.74
CA THR A 466 -21.90 -36.01 -24.64
C THR A 466 -21.10 -34.87 -24.01
N LEU A 467 -20.86 -33.79 -24.75
CA LEU A 467 -20.16 -32.61 -24.24
C LEU A 467 -21.09 -31.73 -23.40
N PHE A 468 -22.40 -31.71 -23.69
CA PHE A 468 -23.39 -31.10 -22.80
C PHE A 468 -23.44 -31.79 -21.43
N THR A 469 -23.42 -33.13 -21.38
CA THR A 469 -23.39 -33.82 -20.08
C THR A 469 -22.08 -33.59 -19.33
N ALA A 470 -20.93 -33.52 -20.03
CA ALA A 470 -19.65 -33.16 -19.43
C ALA A 470 -19.68 -31.73 -18.82
N ARG A 471 -20.18 -30.73 -19.58
CA ARG A 471 -20.41 -29.36 -19.11
C ARG A 471 -21.25 -29.34 -17.83
N ASP A 472 -22.39 -30.03 -17.85
CA ASP A 472 -23.34 -30.04 -16.74
C ASP A 472 -22.75 -30.73 -15.49
N THR A 473 -21.87 -31.73 -15.65
CA THR A 473 -21.14 -32.32 -14.51
C THR A 473 -20.13 -31.36 -13.90
N VAL A 474 -19.44 -30.54 -14.70
CA VAL A 474 -18.54 -29.49 -14.20
C VAL A 474 -19.32 -28.43 -13.41
N ILE A 475 -20.41 -27.92 -13.99
CA ILE A 475 -21.26 -26.91 -13.34
C ILE A 475 -21.81 -27.41 -12.01
N ARG A 476 -22.32 -28.65 -11.96
CA ARG A 476 -22.80 -29.26 -10.71
C ARG A 476 -21.70 -29.40 -9.67
N ALA A 477 -20.46 -29.69 -10.06
CA ALA A 477 -19.33 -29.76 -9.12
C ALA A 477 -19.02 -28.37 -8.50
N PHE A 478 -19.06 -27.29 -9.27
CA PHE A 478 -18.96 -25.91 -8.75
C PHE A 478 -20.14 -25.58 -7.82
N SER A 479 -21.39 -25.81 -8.26
CA SER A 479 -22.59 -25.57 -7.45
C SER A 479 -22.60 -26.38 -6.15
N GLN A 480 -22.08 -27.61 -6.15
CA GLN A 480 -21.93 -28.42 -4.94
C GLN A 480 -20.87 -27.82 -4.02
N MET A 481 -19.68 -27.45 -4.53
CA MET A 481 -18.63 -26.80 -3.74
C MET A 481 -19.13 -25.53 -3.02
N TYR A 482 -19.90 -24.70 -3.71
CA TYR A 482 -20.49 -23.48 -3.13
C TYR A 482 -21.57 -23.76 -2.07
N ARG A 483 -22.32 -24.86 -2.21
CA ARG A 483 -23.33 -25.30 -1.22
C ARG A 483 -22.68 -25.92 0.02
N ASP A 484 -21.65 -26.74 -0.17
CA ASP A 484 -20.96 -27.45 0.92
C ASP A 484 -20.12 -26.49 1.78
N GLN A 485 -19.54 -25.44 1.20
CA GLN A 485 -18.60 -24.52 1.87
C GLN A 485 -19.21 -23.12 2.14
N THR A 486 -20.35 -23.11 2.84
CA THR A 486 -21.17 -21.90 3.04
C THR A 486 -20.46 -20.69 3.69
N THR A 487 -19.42 -20.86 4.51
CA THR A 487 -18.72 -19.73 5.15
C THR A 487 -17.78 -19.00 4.19
N GLU A 488 -17.28 -19.71 3.19
CA GLU A 488 -16.17 -19.29 2.33
C GLU A 488 -16.61 -18.46 1.11
N PHE A 489 -17.86 -18.65 0.66
CA PHE A 489 -18.39 -18.08 -0.59
C PHE A 489 -19.61 -17.17 -0.36
N PRO A 490 -19.88 -16.21 -1.27
CA PRO A 490 -21.09 -15.38 -1.24
C PRO A 490 -22.39 -16.21 -1.18
N ALA A 491 -23.46 -15.62 -0.66
CA ALA A 491 -24.74 -16.31 -0.48
C ALA A 491 -25.41 -16.66 -1.83
N GLU A 492 -25.37 -15.71 -2.77
CA GLU A 492 -25.91 -15.82 -4.14
C GLU A 492 -25.41 -17.05 -4.91
N CYS A 493 -24.15 -17.48 -4.70
CA CYS A 493 -23.53 -18.60 -5.41
C CYS A 493 -24.19 -19.97 -5.12
N ARG A 494 -25.04 -20.06 -4.10
CA ARG A 494 -25.73 -21.30 -3.69
C ARG A 494 -27.07 -21.47 -4.39
N GLU A 495 -27.63 -20.37 -4.87
CA GLU A 495 -28.95 -20.29 -5.48
C GLU A 495 -28.98 -20.97 -6.85
N ARG A 496 -30.17 -21.43 -7.25
CA ARG A 496 -30.33 -22.13 -8.53
C ARG A 496 -30.09 -21.20 -9.73
N ASP A 497 -30.32 -19.91 -9.55
CA ASP A 497 -30.12 -18.91 -10.61
C ASP A 497 -28.62 -18.65 -10.86
N TYR A 498 -27.74 -18.82 -9.88
CA TYR A 498 -26.29 -18.81 -10.11
C TYR A 498 -25.82 -20.05 -10.89
N GLU A 499 -26.38 -21.23 -10.59
CA GLU A 499 -26.15 -22.46 -11.37
C GLU A 499 -26.61 -22.30 -12.83
N ARG A 500 -27.73 -21.62 -13.06
CA ARG A 500 -28.18 -21.22 -14.40
C ARG A 500 -27.20 -20.25 -15.08
N ARG A 501 -26.80 -19.15 -14.42
CA ARG A 501 -25.80 -18.19 -14.94
C ARG A 501 -24.48 -18.88 -15.33
N MET A 502 -23.99 -19.85 -14.54
CA MET A 502 -22.82 -20.66 -14.88
C MET A 502 -23.03 -21.53 -16.12
N THR A 503 -24.24 -22.05 -16.33
CA THR A 503 -24.61 -22.88 -17.50
C THR A 503 -24.63 -22.06 -18.80
N ASP A 504 -25.11 -20.83 -18.70
CA ASP A 504 -25.26 -19.91 -19.82
C ASP A 504 -23.91 -19.29 -20.24
N ALA A 505 -23.11 -18.86 -19.26
CA ALA A 505 -21.78 -18.25 -19.47
C ALA A 505 -20.63 -19.23 -19.82
N TYR A 506 -20.84 -20.55 -19.65
CA TYR A 506 -19.80 -21.57 -19.88
C TYR A 506 -19.14 -21.44 -21.27
N PRO A 507 -17.79 -21.46 -21.39
CA PRO A 507 -16.80 -21.89 -20.38
C PRO A 507 -16.28 -20.80 -19.43
N ILE A 508 -16.83 -19.57 -19.47
CA ILE A 508 -16.36 -18.45 -18.66
C ILE A 508 -17.13 -18.40 -17.34
N HIS A 509 -16.44 -18.16 -16.23
CA HIS A 509 -17.09 -18.08 -14.92
C HIS A 509 -17.81 -16.73 -14.73
N PRO A 510 -19.06 -16.69 -14.21
CA PRO A 510 -19.84 -15.45 -14.08
C PRO A 510 -19.10 -14.31 -13.35
N GLU A 511 -18.36 -14.62 -12.28
CA GLU A 511 -17.54 -13.64 -11.54
C GLU A 511 -16.58 -12.84 -12.43
N LEU A 512 -16.00 -13.43 -13.49
CA LEU A 512 -15.11 -12.69 -14.41
C LEU A 512 -15.91 -11.68 -15.24
N PHE A 513 -17.08 -12.06 -15.73
CA PHE A 513 -17.93 -11.13 -16.46
C PHE A 513 -18.53 -10.05 -15.55
N GLU A 514 -18.88 -10.39 -14.31
CA GLU A 514 -19.39 -9.42 -13.33
C GLU A 514 -18.36 -8.29 -13.12
N ARG A 515 -17.09 -8.63 -12.87
CA ARG A 515 -16.02 -7.62 -12.77
C ARG A 515 -15.85 -6.82 -14.07
N LEU A 516 -15.94 -7.45 -15.24
CA LEU A 516 -15.77 -6.77 -16.53
C LEU A 516 -16.94 -5.84 -16.93
N TYR A 517 -18.19 -6.20 -16.59
CA TYR A 517 -19.39 -5.43 -16.95
C TYR A 517 -19.86 -4.46 -15.86
N GLU A 518 -19.49 -4.67 -14.59
CA GLU A 518 -19.75 -3.72 -13.51
C GLU A 518 -18.57 -2.76 -13.33
N ASP A 519 -17.38 -3.29 -12.99
CA ASP A 519 -16.25 -2.47 -12.57
C ASP A 519 -15.48 -1.88 -13.77
N TRP A 520 -15.06 -2.70 -14.73
CA TRP A 520 -14.31 -2.18 -15.90
C TRP A 520 -15.18 -1.29 -16.80
N SER A 521 -16.50 -1.51 -16.81
CA SER A 521 -17.46 -0.72 -17.58
C SER A 521 -17.73 0.68 -17.00
N SER A 522 -17.22 0.97 -15.79
CA SER A 522 -17.22 2.31 -15.20
C SER A 522 -16.05 3.19 -15.65
N LEU A 523 -15.10 2.66 -16.44
CA LEU A 523 -14.00 3.43 -17.02
C LEU A 523 -14.47 4.10 -18.32
N ASP A 524 -14.39 5.44 -18.41
CA ASP A 524 -14.87 6.22 -19.56
C ASP A 524 -14.28 5.77 -20.92
N LYS A 525 -13.06 5.23 -20.90
CA LYS A 525 -12.33 4.72 -22.08
C LYS A 525 -12.71 3.29 -22.46
N PHE A 526 -13.36 2.53 -21.57
CA PHE A 526 -13.63 1.11 -21.74
C PHE A 526 -14.96 0.88 -22.47
N GLN A 527 -14.87 0.36 -23.69
CA GLN A 527 -16.02 0.12 -24.54
C GLN A 527 -16.71 -1.18 -24.10
N ARG A 528 -17.79 -1.09 -23.31
CA ARG A 528 -18.37 -2.22 -22.55
C ARG A 528 -18.30 -3.58 -23.26
N THR A 529 -18.93 -3.72 -24.42
CA THR A 529 -18.97 -5.01 -25.14
C THR A 529 -17.72 -5.27 -25.99
N ARG A 530 -17.22 -4.26 -26.73
CA ARG A 530 -16.09 -4.43 -27.65
C ARG A 530 -14.75 -4.62 -26.92
N GLY A 531 -14.54 -3.93 -25.81
CA GLY A 531 -13.37 -4.09 -24.92
C GLY A 531 -13.33 -5.46 -24.27
N VAL A 532 -14.48 -5.97 -23.78
CA VAL A 532 -14.59 -7.34 -23.27
C VAL A 532 -14.29 -8.37 -24.35
N LEU A 533 -14.88 -8.26 -25.54
CA LEU A 533 -14.59 -9.17 -26.67
C LEU A 533 -13.10 -9.19 -27.03
N ARG A 534 -12.47 -8.01 -27.17
CA ARG A 534 -11.03 -7.88 -27.46
C ARG A 534 -10.14 -8.50 -26.39
N LEU A 535 -10.43 -8.23 -25.12
CA LEU A 535 -9.67 -8.77 -23.99
C LEU A 535 -9.84 -10.29 -23.91
N MET A 536 -11.08 -10.78 -23.94
CA MET A 536 -11.36 -12.21 -23.84
C MET A 536 -10.83 -13.00 -25.04
N ALA A 537 -10.85 -12.46 -26.26
CA ALA A 537 -10.21 -13.09 -27.42
C ALA A 537 -8.70 -13.30 -27.20
N LYS A 538 -7.98 -12.30 -26.67
CA LYS A 538 -6.56 -12.41 -26.30
C LYS A 538 -6.33 -13.45 -25.19
N VAL A 539 -7.13 -13.40 -24.13
CA VAL A 539 -7.05 -14.33 -22.99
C VAL A 539 -7.30 -15.77 -23.44
N ILE A 540 -8.36 -16.03 -24.21
CA ILE A 540 -8.71 -17.36 -24.72
C ILE A 540 -7.66 -17.86 -25.71
N SER A 541 -7.17 -17.01 -26.62
CA SER A 541 -6.05 -17.35 -27.52
C SER A 541 -4.83 -17.83 -26.75
N TYR A 542 -4.43 -17.10 -25.68
CA TYR A 542 -3.30 -17.49 -24.84
C TYR A 542 -3.54 -18.82 -24.12
N LEU A 543 -4.68 -18.98 -23.44
CA LEU A 543 -5.01 -20.20 -22.68
C LEU A 543 -5.12 -21.43 -23.61
N TRP A 544 -5.63 -21.25 -24.84
CA TRP A 544 -5.70 -22.30 -25.85
C TRP A 544 -4.30 -22.70 -26.39
N GLN A 545 -3.38 -21.74 -26.53
CA GLN A 545 -2.00 -22.00 -26.99
C GLN A 545 -1.13 -22.67 -25.91
N GLU A 546 -1.30 -22.29 -24.64
CA GLU A 546 -0.58 -22.88 -23.50
C GLU A 546 -1.21 -24.16 -22.94
N ASN A 547 -2.30 -24.65 -23.56
CA ASN A 547 -2.97 -25.89 -23.20
C ASN A 547 -3.50 -25.93 -21.75
N ASP A 548 -4.24 -24.87 -21.42
CA ASP A 548 -4.94 -24.71 -20.16
C ASP A 548 -5.85 -25.92 -19.83
N LYS A 549 -5.76 -26.42 -18.59
CA LYS A 549 -6.47 -27.62 -18.10
C LYS A 549 -7.56 -27.29 -17.08
N ASN A 550 -7.91 -26.01 -16.91
CA ASN A 550 -8.89 -25.62 -15.92
C ASN A 550 -10.30 -26.06 -16.32
N LEU A 551 -11.22 -26.12 -15.35
CA LEU A 551 -12.60 -26.55 -15.59
C LEU A 551 -13.46 -25.44 -16.21
N MET A 552 -13.13 -24.18 -15.89
CA MET A 552 -13.72 -22.94 -16.40
C MET A 552 -12.67 -21.82 -16.37
N ILE A 553 -12.91 -20.74 -17.11
CA ILE A 553 -12.05 -19.55 -17.11
C ILE A 553 -12.51 -18.60 -15.98
N LEU A 554 -11.74 -18.55 -14.89
CA LEU A 554 -11.95 -17.69 -13.72
C LEU A 554 -11.18 -16.35 -13.85
N PRO A 555 -11.48 -15.34 -13.01
CA PRO A 555 -10.64 -14.14 -12.86
C PRO A 555 -9.15 -14.44 -12.65
N ALA A 556 -8.83 -15.46 -11.85
CA ALA A 556 -7.47 -15.93 -11.62
C ALA A 556 -6.75 -16.46 -12.88
N ASN A 557 -7.47 -16.85 -13.94
CA ASN A 557 -6.85 -17.41 -15.15
C ASN A 557 -6.31 -16.33 -16.10
N VAL A 558 -6.72 -15.06 -15.97
CA VAL A 558 -6.30 -13.95 -16.84
C VAL A 558 -4.76 -13.81 -16.81
N PRO A 559 -4.04 -14.04 -17.93
CA PRO A 559 -2.58 -14.09 -17.97
C PRO A 559 -1.98 -12.68 -18.11
N MET A 560 -1.87 -11.97 -16.99
CA MET A 560 -1.37 -10.59 -16.95
C MET A 560 0.14 -10.47 -17.24
N ALA A 561 0.87 -11.58 -17.17
CA ALA A 561 2.25 -11.72 -17.62
C ALA A 561 2.42 -11.71 -19.15
N ASP A 562 1.35 -11.93 -19.93
CA ASP A 562 1.43 -11.87 -21.39
C ASP A 562 1.33 -10.43 -21.89
N SER A 563 2.27 -10.04 -22.76
CA SER A 563 2.36 -8.70 -23.33
C SER A 563 1.11 -8.25 -24.11
N GLN A 564 0.36 -9.15 -24.76
CA GLN A 564 -0.84 -8.78 -25.51
C GLN A 564 -2.01 -8.53 -24.56
N VAL A 565 -2.18 -9.36 -23.53
CA VAL A 565 -3.22 -9.20 -22.50
C VAL A 565 -2.90 -8.01 -21.59
N GLN A 566 -1.66 -7.89 -21.11
CA GLN A 566 -1.19 -6.77 -20.30
C GLN A 566 -1.43 -5.42 -21.00
N SER A 567 -1.05 -5.30 -22.28
CA SER A 567 -1.28 -4.08 -23.06
C SER A 567 -2.75 -3.78 -23.38
N GLU A 568 -3.65 -4.77 -23.31
CA GLU A 568 -5.09 -4.52 -23.41
C GLU A 568 -5.64 -3.99 -22.08
N LEU A 569 -5.25 -4.60 -20.95
CA LEU A 569 -5.68 -4.19 -19.61
C LEU A 569 -5.20 -2.77 -19.27
N THR A 570 -3.92 -2.47 -19.49
CA THR A 570 -3.34 -1.16 -19.12
C THR A 570 -3.77 -0.02 -20.05
N ARG A 571 -4.27 -0.30 -21.27
CA ARG A 571 -4.74 0.72 -22.22
C ARG A 571 -5.85 1.62 -21.67
N TYR A 572 -6.66 1.09 -20.75
CA TYR A 572 -7.85 1.76 -20.22
C TYR A 572 -7.61 2.50 -18.90
N LEU A 573 -6.43 2.32 -18.28
CA LEU A 573 -6.08 2.86 -16.99
C LEU A 573 -5.20 4.11 -17.14
N ASP A 574 -5.39 5.11 -16.27
CA ASP A 574 -4.71 6.41 -16.39
C ASP A 574 -3.24 6.40 -15.88
N ASP A 575 -2.89 5.44 -15.01
CA ASP A 575 -1.61 5.35 -14.30
C ASP A 575 -0.64 4.30 -14.89
N ASN A 576 0.64 4.38 -14.55
CA ASN A 576 1.65 3.40 -14.98
C ASN A 576 1.55 2.08 -14.18
N TRP A 577 0.62 1.21 -14.56
CA TRP A 577 0.37 -0.08 -13.91
C TRP A 577 1.42 -1.17 -14.21
N LEU A 578 2.26 -1.01 -15.24
CA LEU A 578 3.21 -2.05 -15.65
C LEU A 578 4.19 -2.48 -14.53
N PRO A 579 4.86 -1.57 -13.79
CA PRO A 579 5.76 -1.95 -12.70
C PRO A 579 5.04 -2.66 -11.54
N ILE A 580 3.76 -2.36 -11.33
CA ILE A 580 2.93 -2.97 -10.29
C ILE A 580 2.60 -4.40 -10.69
N ILE A 581 2.20 -4.61 -11.95
CA ILE A 581 1.93 -5.96 -12.49
C ILE A 581 3.19 -6.82 -12.45
N ASP A 582 4.33 -6.26 -12.86
CA ASP A 582 5.61 -6.96 -12.92
C ASP A 582 6.17 -7.31 -11.53
N LYS A 583 5.89 -6.49 -10.49
CA LYS A 583 6.40 -6.71 -9.13
C LYS A 583 5.47 -7.52 -8.24
N ASP A 584 4.18 -7.19 -8.21
CA ASP A 584 3.25 -7.64 -7.17
C ASP A 584 2.04 -8.42 -7.70
N VAL A 585 1.78 -8.46 -9.02
CA VAL A 585 0.62 -9.17 -9.58
C VAL A 585 0.98 -10.48 -10.28
N ASP A 586 1.75 -10.42 -11.36
CA ASP A 586 1.92 -11.59 -12.26
C ASP A 586 3.25 -11.64 -13.04
N GLY A 587 4.16 -10.69 -12.84
CA GLY A 587 5.46 -10.69 -13.51
C GLY A 587 6.30 -11.95 -13.28
N THR A 588 7.27 -12.21 -14.16
CA THR A 588 8.08 -13.44 -14.18
C THR A 588 8.91 -13.69 -12.91
N ASN A 589 9.30 -12.61 -12.23
CA ASN A 589 9.97 -12.60 -10.93
C ASN A 589 9.16 -11.74 -9.92
N SER A 590 7.83 -11.84 -9.98
CA SER A 590 6.95 -11.14 -9.05
C SER A 590 6.87 -11.84 -7.69
N LEU A 591 6.55 -11.09 -6.64
CA LEU A 591 6.36 -11.61 -5.28
C LEU A 591 5.41 -12.83 -5.22
N PRO A 592 4.27 -12.87 -5.94
CA PRO A 592 3.41 -14.05 -5.94
C PRO A 592 4.09 -15.31 -6.47
N VAL A 593 4.90 -15.19 -7.53
CA VAL A 593 5.67 -16.30 -8.10
C VAL A 593 6.71 -16.80 -7.10
N ASP A 594 7.39 -15.91 -6.40
CA ASP A 594 8.43 -16.30 -5.44
C ASP A 594 7.83 -16.90 -4.15
N LEU A 595 6.68 -16.42 -3.67
CA LEU A 595 5.95 -17.05 -2.56
C LEU A 595 5.43 -18.44 -2.92
N ASP A 596 4.87 -18.60 -4.13
CA ASP A 596 4.44 -19.90 -4.66
C ASP A 596 5.62 -20.89 -4.80
N ARG A 597 6.82 -20.40 -5.18
CA ARG A 597 8.07 -21.21 -5.21
C ARG A 597 8.58 -21.59 -3.83
N GLN A 598 8.54 -20.68 -2.85
CA GLN A 598 9.02 -20.92 -1.48
C GLN A 598 8.12 -21.91 -0.71
N HIS A 599 6.83 -21.98 -1.05
CA HIS A 599 5.84 -22.75 -0.32
C HIS A 599 5.14 -23.76 -1.23
N SER A 600 5.62 -25.02 -1.23
CA SER A 600 5.10 -26.11 -2.09
C SER A 600 3.58 -26.30 -2.03
N ASN A 601 2.94 -26.05 -0.89
CA ASN A 601 1.48 -26.11 -0.73
C ASN A 601 0.73 -24.99 -1.47
N LEU A 602 1.35 -23.81 -1.65
CA LEU A 602 0.81 -22.69 -2.44
C LEU A 602 1.14 -22.90 -3.92
N GLY A 603 2.41 -23.24 -4.21
CA GLY A 603 2.92 -23.50 -5.56
C GLY A 603 2.15 -24.58 -6.32
N ARG A 604 1.67 -25.63 -5.63
CA ARG A 604 0.80 -26.68 -6.19
C ARG A 604 -0.43 -26.15 -6.95
N TYR A 605 -0.93 -24.97 -6.60
CA TYR A 605 -2.08 -24.33 -7.27
C TYR A 605 -1.74 -22.95 -7.88
N SER A 606 -0.47 -22.52 -7.78
CA SER A 606 -0.04 -21.12 -7.91
C SER A 606 -0.96 -20.15 -7.14
N ALA A 607 -1.21 -20.47 -5.87
CA ALA A 607 -2.26 -19.85 -5.07
C ALA A 607 -2.05 -18.34 -4.92
N CYS A 608 -0.81 -17.88 -4.75
CA CYS A 608 -0.52 -16.45 -4.67
C CYS A 608 -0.81 -15.74 -5.99
N ARG A 609 -0.38 -16.27 -7.15
CA ARG A 609 -0.70 -15.66 -8.47
C ARG A 609 -2.20 -15.59 -8.73
N ARG A 610 -2.96 -16.63 -8.38
CA ARG A 610 -4.43 -16.63 -8.57
C ARG A 610 -5.10 -15.52 -7.76
N VAL A 611 -4.68 -15.35 -6.51
CA VAL A 611 -5.20 -14.32 -5.60
C VAL A 611 -4.90 -12.92 -6.14
N THR A 612 -3.66 -12.63 -6.52
CA THR A 612 -3.28 -11.28 -6.98
C THR A 612 -3.93 -10.91 -8.31
N ARG A 613 -4.03 -11.84 -9.27
CA ARG A 613 -4.78 -11.64 -10.52
C ARG A 613 -6.25 -11.34 -10.26
N THR A 614 -6.89 -12.07 -9.34
CA THR A 614 -8.30 -11.85 -8.98
C THR A 614 -8.52 -10.48 -8.34
N ILE A 615 -7.64 -10.07 -7.42
CA ILE A 615 -7.72 -8.74 -6.79
C ILE A 615 -7.50 -7.65 -7.84
N TYR A 616 -6.50 -7.78 -8.72
CA TYR A 616 -6.27 -6.82 -9.81
C TYR A 616 -7.52 -6.65 -10.69
N MET A 617 -8.11 -7.77 -11.14
CA MET A 617 -9.31 -7.74 -11.99
C MET A 617 -10.49 -7.01 -11.35
N GLY A 618 -10.66 -7.09 -10.01
CA GLY A 618 -11.75 -6.43 -9.29
C GLY A 618 -11.37 -5.17 -8.52
N SER A 619 -10.15 -4.65 -8.64
CA SER A 619 -9.75 -3.43 -7.93
C SER A 619 -9.10 -2.36 -8.80
N ALA A 620 -8.42 -2.73 -9.89
CA ALA A 620 -7.75 -1.79 -10.80
C ALA A 620 -8.70 -0.69 -11.38
N PRO A 621 -9.91 -1.00 -11.88
CA PRO A 621 -10.82 0.05 -12.38
C PRO A 621 -11.41 0.95 -11.27
N LEU A 622 -11.45 0.47 -10.02
CA LEU A 622 -12.15 1.13 -8.91
C LEU A 622 -11.32 2.20 -8.18
N GLN A 623 -10.19 2.67 -8.73
CA GLN A 623 -9.30 3.63 -8.03
C GLN A 623 -9.99 4.94 -7.59
N LYS A 624 -11.01 5.40 -8.33
CA LYS A 624 -11.79 6.62 -8.03
C LYS A 624 -13.08 6.34 -7.24
N ALA A 625 -13.42 5.07 -6.97
CA ALA A 625 -14.64 4.68 -6.28
C ALA A 625 -14.52 4.84 -4.75
N ALA A 626 -15.64 5.12 -4.08
CA ALA A 626 -15.69 5.25 -2.62
C ALA A 626 -15.44 3.92 -1.89
N ASN A 627 -15.90 2.81 -2.46
CA ASN A 627 -15.75 1.45 -1.92
C ASN A 627 -14.75 0.66 -2.77
N LYS A 628 -13.45 0.78 -2.48
CA LYS A 628 -12.40 0.06 -3.21
C LYS A 628 -12.31 -1.42 -2.82
N GLY A 629 -11.81 -2.25 -3.75
CA GLY A 629 -11.35 -3.61 -3.47
C GLY A 629 -12.44 -4.67 -3.31
N LEU A 630 -12.00 -5.92 -3.12
CA LEU A 630 -12.84 -7.11 -3.01
C LEU A 630 -12.87 -7.65 -1.58
N ASP A 631 -14.02 -8.20 -1.17
CA ASP A 631 -14.15 -9.06 0.02
C ASP A 631 -13.45 -10.41 -0.18
N ILE A 632 -12.92 -10.99 0.91
CA ILE A 632 -12.22 -12.28 0.91
C ILE A 632 -13.04 -13.42 0.28
N ARG A 633 -14.38 -13.40 0.42
CA ARG A 633 -15.26 -14.42 -0.19
C ARG A 633 -15.30 -14.32 -1.71
N ARG A 634 -15.27 -13.10 -2.27
CA ARG A 634 -15.21 -12.88 -3.72
C ARG A 634 -13.82 -13.19 -4.29
N ILE A 635 -12.76 -12.90 -3.54
CA ILE A 635 -11.40 -13.32 -3.90
C ILE A 635 -11.32 -14.85 -4.00
N LYS A 636 -11.86 -15.59 -3.01
CA LYS A 636 -11.94 -17.06 -3.05
C LYS A 636 -12.74 -17.56 -4.26
N LEU A 637 -13.94 -17.01 -4.47
CA LEU A 637 -14.80 -17.31 -5.62
C LEU A 637 -14.07 -17.17 -6.98
N GLY A 638 -13.24 -16.14 -7.13
CA GLY A 638 -12.45 -15.92 -8.35
C GLY A 638 -11.19 -16.80 -8.51
N CYS A 639 -10.81 -17.59 -7.50
CA CYS A 639 -9.56 -18.37 -7.47
C CYS A 639 -9.73 -19.89 -7.46
N THR A 640 -10.78 -20.39 -6.78
CA THR A 640 -10.92 -21.81 -6.40
C THR A 640 -11.67 -22.64 -7.43
N GLN A 641 -11.22 -23.87 -7.67
CA GLN A 641 -11.95 -24.87 -8.47
C GLN A 641 -12.28 -26.14 -7.67
N PRO A 642 -13.32 -26.90 -8.07
CA PRO A 642 -13.64 -28.21 -7.51
C PRO A 642 -12.40 -29.13 -7.42
N GLY A 643 -12.15 -29.65 -6.21
CA GLY A 643 -10.99 -30.48 -5.87
C GLY A 643 -9.83 -29.74 -5.20
N GLU A 644 -9.84 -28.40 -5.16
CA GLU A 644 -8.80 -27.59 -4.51
C GLU A 644 -9.19 -27.20 -3.07
N ASN A 645 -8.19 -26.88 -2.23
CA ASN A 645 -8.43 -26.49 -0.84
C ASN A 645 -8.56 -24.96 -0.71
N VAL A 646 -9.77 -24.48 -0.38
CA VAL A 646 -10.07 -23.04 -0.23
C VAL A 646 -9.21 -22.36 0.84
N ALA A 647 -8.84 -23.06 1.92
CA ALA A 647 -8.00 -22.50 2.98
C ALA A 647 -6.61 -22.10 2.49
N THR A 648 -6.08 -22.77 1.45
CA THR A 648 -4.78 -22.45 0.85
C THR A 648 -4.76 -21.04 0.24
N PHE A 649 -5.87 -20.58 -0.34
CA PHE A 649 -6.01 -19.23 -0.89
C PHE A 649 -6.11 -18.16 0.21
N GLY A 650 -6.67 -18.52 1.38
CA GLY A 650 -6.65 -17.65 2.57
C GLY A 650 -5.24 -17.43 3.13
N ASP A 651 -4.41 -18.49 3.21
CA ASP A 651 -3.01 -18.36 3.64
C ASP A 651 -2.17 -17.59 2.60
N ALA A 652 -2.38 -17.86 1.31
CA ALA A 652 -1.75 -17.09 0.22
C ALA A 652 -2.04 -15.59 0.33
N LEU A 653 -3.31 -15.21 0.53
CA LEU A 653 -3.73 -13.82 0.71
C LEU A 653 -3.04 -13.17 1.93
N ARG A 654 -3.04 -13.85 3.09
CA ARG A 654 -2.40 -13.35 4.31
C ARG A 654 -0.89 -13.12 4.14
N ARG A 655 -0.19 -13.99 3.42
CA ARG A 655 1.24 -13.83 3.11
C ARG A 655 1.49 -12.64 2.18
N LEU A 656 0.67 -12.50 1.14
CA LEU A 656 0.72 -11.38 0.21
C LEU A 656 0.51 -10.04 0.93
N THR A 657 -0.51 -9.92 1.79
CA THR A 657 -0.77 -8.69 2.57
C THR A 657 0.40 -8.26 3.45
N ASN A 658 1.23 -9.20 3.92
CA ASN A 658 2.39 -8.90 4.75
C ASN A 658 3.65 -8.48 3.96
N GLN A 659 3.76 -8.83 2.68
CA GLN A 659 5.00 -8.67 1.89
C GLN A 659 4.86 -7.77 0.66
N ALA A 660 3.66 -7.67 0.09
CA ALA A 660 3.41 -6.88 -1.12
C ALA A 660 3.57 -5.39 -0.87
N THR A 661 4.02 -4.68 -1.90
CA THR A 661 4.26 -3.23 -1.91
C THR A 661 2.98 -2.46 -2.21
N TYR A 662 2.14 -2.95 -3.12
CA TYR A 662 1.00 -2.22 -3.67
C TYR A 662 -0.37 -2.77 -3.23
N LEU A 663 -0.38 -3.89 -2.50
CA LEU A 663 -1.59 -4.47 -1.92
C LEU A 663 -1.94 -3.78 -0.61
N TYR A 664 -3.22 -3.43 -0.46
CA TYR A 664 -3.80 -2.84 0.73
C TYR A 664 -4.90 -3.73 1.31
N VAL A 665 -5.17 -3.53 2.61
CA VAL A 665 -6.29 -4.11 3.33
C VAL A 665 -6.93 -3.03 4.22
N ASP A 666 -8.26 -3.00 4.26
CA ASP A 666 -9.04 -2.17 5.18
C ASP A 666 -9.54 -2.98 6.38
N ASN A 667 -9.95 -2.29 7.46
CA ASN A 667 -10.57 -2.87 8.65
C ASN A 667 -11.86 -3.66 8.35
N SER A 668 -12.44 -3.52 7.15
CA SER A 668 -13.59 -4.29 6.66
C SER A 668 -13.22 -5.57 5.89
N ASP A 669 -11.96 -6.03 5.97
CA ASP A 669 -11.41 -7.18 5.22
C ASP A 669 -11.57 -7.05 3.68
N ARG A 670 -11.57 -5.81 3.17
CA ARG A 670 -11.51 -5.50 1.73
C ARG A 670 -10.07 -5.32 1.27
N TYR A 671 -9.72 -5.95 0.16
CA TYR A 671 -8.37 -5.94 -0.42
C TYR A 671 -8.36 -5.27 -1.79
N TRP A 672 -7.40 -4.37 -2.02
CA TRP A 672 -7.19 -3.73 -3.33
C TRP A 672 -5.72 -3.51 -3.62
N ILE A 673 -5.38 -3.45 -4.90
CA ILE A 673 -4.09 -2.94 -5.38
C ILE A 673 -4.27 -1.47 -5.77
N ASP A 674 -3.36 -0.61 -5.33
CA ASP A 674 -3.34 0.82 -5.65
C ASP A 674 -1.97 1.23 -6.23
N THR A 675 -1.90 2.39 -6.89
CA THR A 675 -0.68 2.81 -7.60
C THR A 675 0.41 3.40 -6.70
N GLN A 676 0.07 3.73 -5.46
CA GLN A 676 1.00 4.17 -4.42
C GLN A 676 1.49 3.00 -3.56
N PRO A 677 2.79 2.93 -3.19
CA PRO A 677 3.30 1.91 -2.27
C PRO A 677 2.66 2.05 -0.89
N ASN A 678 2.35 0.92 -0.25
CA ASN A 678 1.71 0.87 1.04
C ASN A 678 2.65 1.35 2.17
N VAL A 679 2.03 1.88 3.21
CA VAL A 679 2.76 2.51 4.32
C VAL A 679 3.56 1.47 5.11
N THR A 680 3.02 0.26 5.25
CA THR A 680 3.67 -0.87 5.94
C THR A 680 4.99 -1.27 5.30
N ARG A 681 5.07 -1.38 3.96
CA ARG A 681 6.30 -1.66 3.23
C ARG A 681 7.29 -0.52 3.39
N THR A 682 6.82 0.72 3.25
CA THR A 682 7.63 1.93 3.47
C THR A 682 8.23 1.94 4.89
N ALA A 683 7.49 1.48 5.90
CA ALA A 683 7.98 1.35 7.28
C ALA A 683 9.04 0.25 7.41
N ILE A 684 8.84 -0.93 6.81
CA ILE A 684 9.82 -2.01 6.81
C ILE A 684 11.12 -1.55 6.13
N ASP A 685 11.02 -0.93 4.95
CA ASP A 685 12.20 -0.46 4.21
C ASP A 685 12.96 0.62 5.01
N ARG A 686 12.27 1.58 5.64
CA ARG A 686 12.89 2.57 6.54
C ARG A 686 13.50 1.93 7.79
N ALA A 687 12.84 0.94 8.40
CA ALA A 687 13.35 0.26 9.60
C ALA A 687 14.70 -0.43 9.35
N THR A 688 14.97 -0.90 8.13
CA THR A 688 16.27 -1.49 7.74
C THR A 688 17.37 -0.46 7.43
N GLN A 689 17.03 0.84 7.32
CA GLN A 689 17.99 1.91 6.98
C GLN A 689 18.61 2.62 8.19
N TYR A 690 18.04 2.46 9.38
CA TYR A 690 18.58 3.07 10.60
C TYR A 690 19.90 2.44 11.02
N ARG A 691 20.84 3.28 11.49
CA ARG A 691 22.10 2.84 12.07
C ARG A 691 21.94 2.52 13.54
N GLU A 692 22.74 1.59 14.05
CA GLU A 692 22.70 1.15 15.45
C GLU A 692 22.77 2.30 16.45
N ASP A 693 23.67 3.28 16.22
CA ASP A 693 23.81 4.48 17.05
C ASP A 693 22.48 5.23 17.25
N GLN A 694 21.66 5.34 16.21
CA GLN A 694 20.38 6.07 16.25
C GLN A 694 19.33 5.32 17.08
N THR A 695 19.35 3.99 16.98
CA THR A 695 18.50 3.09 17.78
C THR A 695 18.90 3.13 19.25
N TRP A 696 20.20 3.14 19.55
CA TRP A 696 20.73 3.26 20.91
C TRP A 696 20.37 4.60 21.55
N ASP A 697 20.50 5.71 20.81
CA ASP A 697 20.11 7.05 21.29
C ASP A 697 18.63 7.13 21.66
N GLU A 698 17.73 6.54 20.87
CA GLU A 698 16.29 6.50 21.18
C GLU A 698 15.97 5.63 22.41
N ILE A 699 16.65 4.49 22.59
CA ILE A 699 16.51 3.66 23.80
C ILE A 699 16.99 4.44 25.04
N ILE A 700 18.15 5.09 24.96
CA ILE A 700 18.71 5.91 26.05
C ILE A 700 17.79 7.09 26.38
N LYS A 701 17.22 7.76 25.36
CA LYS A 701 16.23 8.83 25.51
C LYS A 701 14.96 8.34 26.21
N ARG A 702 14.44 7.16 25.86
CA ARG A 702 13.27 6.54 26.52
C ARG A 702 13.56 6.16 27.98
N LEU A 703 14.73 5.59 28.26
CA LEU A 703 15.16 5.32 29.65
C LEU A 703 15.25 6.61 30.47
N LYS A 704 15.82 7.69 29.91
CA LYS A 704 15.91 9.01 30.55
C LYS A 704 14.56 9.73 30.75
N GLN A 705 13.47 9.24 30.17
CA GLN A 705 12.11 9.73 30.46
C GLN A 705 11.54 9.12 31.75
N ASP A 706 12.05 7.96 32.20
CA ASP A 706 11.68 7.40 33.50
C ASP A 706 12.22 8.30 34.61
N ARG A 707 11.30 8.78 35.46
CA ARG A 707 11.61 9.67 36.59
C ARG A 707 11.64 8.94 37.92
N GLU A 708 11.32 7.65 37.94
CA GLU A 708 11.33 6.83 39.13
C GLU A 708 12.74 6.67 39.69
N LYS A 709 12.85 6.67 41.02
CA LYS A 709 14.14 6.51 41.73
C LYS A 709 14.11 5.42 42.80
N GLY A 710 12.93 4.91 43.16
CA GLY A 710 12.78 3.98 44.28
C GLY A 710 13.45 4.50 45.55
N ASP A 711 14.19 3.63 46.24
CA ASP A 711 14.98 3.94 47.42
C ASP A 711 16.41 4.43 47.11
N PHE A 712 16.79 4.59 45.83
CA PHE A 712 18.12 5.08 45.46
C PHE A 712 18.25 6.59 45.69
N THR A 713 19.42 7.03 46.17
CA THR A 713 19.75 8.45 46.31
C THR A 713 20.05 9.11 44.95
N GLY A 714 20.40 8.30 43.94
CA GLY A 714 20.44 8.75 42.55
C GLY A 714 20.49 7.58 41.57
N VAL A 715 20.05 7.83 40.34
CA VAL A 715 20.08 6.85 39.24
C VAL A 715 20.87 7.46 38.09
N HIS A 716 21.82 6.70 37.54
CA HIS A 716 22.65 7.07 36.40
C HIS A 716 22.26 6.22 35.20
N ILE A 717 21.73 6.86 34.16
CA ILE A 717 21.15 6.16 33.01
C ILE A 717 22.10 6.26 31.82
N ALA A 718 22.65 5.11 31.43
CA ALA A 718 23.58 4.94 30.33
C ALA A 718 24.73 5.97 30.37
N PRO A 719 25.60 5.93 31.41
CA PRO A 719 26.78 6.80 31.47
C PRO A 719 27.70 6.50 30.28
N SER A 720 28.34 7.54 29.73
CA SER A 720 29.32 7.41 28.65
C SER A 720 30.71 7.07 29.20
N SER A 721 30.96 7.40 30.46
CA SER A 721 32.24 7.23 31.14
C SER A 721 32.06 6.96 32.64
N SER A 722 33.03 6.28 33.27
CA SER A 722 33.09 6.11 34.73
C SER A 722 33.28 7.43 35.48
N SER A 723 33.60 8.54 34.79
CA SER A 723 33.56 9.91 35.33
C SER A 723 32.15 10.41 35.64
N ASP A 724 31.14 9.92 34.92
CA ASP A 724 29.77 10.45 34.95
C ASP A 724 29.01 10.00 36.21
N VAL A 725 29.53 8.96 36.87
CA VAL A 725 29.11 8.48 38.18
C VAL A 725 30.02 9.13 39.25
N PRO A 726 29.51 10.05 40.08
CA PRO A 726 30.28 10.67 41.15
C PRO A 726 30.86 9.67 42.15
N ASP A 727 31.85 10.11 42.91
CA ASP A 727 32.52 9.33 43.96
C ASP A 727 32.78 10.29 45.11
N GLU A 728 31.79 10.40 46.00
CA GLU A 728 31.77 11.29 47.17
C GLU A 728 31.08 10.53 48.31
N SER A 729 31.72 10.46 49.47
CA SER A 729 31.20 9.68 50.60
C SER A 729 29.87 10.22 51.13
N THR A 730 29.58 11.50 50.97
CA THR A 730 28.31 12.13 51.38
C THR A 730 27.09 11.70 50.55
N MET A 731 27.28 10.87 49.54
CA MET A 731 26.21 10.32 48.72
C MET A 731 25.66 9.02 49.32
N GLY A 732 24.36 8.79 49.13
CA GLY A 732 23.77 7.47 49.36
C GLY A 732 23.90 6.55 48.15
N VAL A 733 23.30 5.36 48.25
CA VAL A 733 23.39 4.30 47.23
C VAL A 733 22.82 4.77 45.88
N ARG A 734 23.49 4.38 44.80
CA ARG A 734 23.17 4.76 43.42
C ARG A 734 23.03 3.54 42.52
N LEU A 735 22.00 3.55 41.69
CA LEU A 735 21.81 2.59 40.62
C LEU A 735 22.44 3.10 39.32
N VAL A 736 23.20 2.26 38.63
CA VAL A 736 23.79 2.54 37.31
C VAL A 736 23.14 1.63 36.28
N LEU A 737 22.27 2.18 35.43
CA LEU A 737 21.79 1.47 34.24
C LEU A 737 22.90 1.55 33.19
N LEU A 738 23.42 0.38 32.80
CA LEU A 738 24.43 0.27 31.75
C LEU A 738 23.83 0.60 30.38
N GLN A 739 24.71 0.91 29.42
CA GLN A 739 24.32 1.23 28.05
C GLN A 739 23.63 0.02 27.38
N PRO A 740 22.70 0.23 26.44
CA PRO A 740 21.89 -0.86 25.89
C PRO A 740 22.67 -1.89 25.05
N ASN A 741 23.85 -1.52 24.56
CA ASN A 741 24.82 -2.39 23.88
C ASN A 741 25.52 -3.37 24.84
N LEU A 742 25.64 -3.03 26.13
CA LEU A 742 26.31 -3.84 27.15
C LEU A 742 25.33 -4.87 27.75
N THR A 743 25.48 -6.12 27.32
CA THR A 743 24.55 -7.19 27.71
C THR A 743 25.11 -8.15 28.76
N HIS A 744 24.20 -8.84 29.41
CA HIS A 744 24.45 -9.92 30.34
C HIS A 744 23.57 -11.13 30.03
N SER A 745 24.02 -12.30 30.47
CA SER A 745 23.35 -13.59 30.36
C SER A 745 23.67 -14.39 31.62
N SER A 746 22.68 -15.13 32.14
CA SER A 746 22.79 -15.80 33.44
C SER A 746 23.99 -16.75 33.49
N LYS A 747 24.77 -16.63 34.57
CA LYS A 747 25.97 -17.43 34.88
C LYS A 747 27.08 -17.32 33.83
N ALA A 748 27.17 -16.19 33.13
CA ALA A 748 28.31 -15.88 32.28
C ALA A 748 29.48 -15.34 33.12
N ASP A 749 30.58 -16.10 33.24
CA ASP A 749 31.79 -15.72 33.98
C ASP A 749 32.37 -14.35 33.53
N THR A 750 32.18 -14.02 32.24
CA THR A 750 32.52 -12.73 31.64
C THR A 750 31.46 -12.31 30.63
N SER A 751 30.86 -11.13 30.82
CA SER A 751 30.01 -10.44 29.83
C SER A 751 30.41 -8.97 29.72
N ASP A 752 30.05 -8.30 28.62
CA ASP A 752 30.42 -6.89 28.40
C ASP A 752 29.85 -5.96 29.49
N ALA A 753 28.63 -6.24 29.95
CA ALA A 753 28.05 -5.56 31.11
C ALA A 753 28.85 -5.76 32.40
N LEU A 754 29.35 -6.97 32.68
CA LEU A 754 30.18 -7.25 33.87
C LEU A 754 31.56 -6.59 33.76
N ILE A 755 32.16 -6.54 32.57
CA ILE A 755 33.45 -5.87 32.34
C ILE A 755 33.32 -4.37 32.59
N GLU A 756 32.27 -3.73 32.07
CA GLU A 756 32.02 -2.31 32.30
C GLU A 756 31.61 -2.01 33.75
N ALA A 757 30.78 -2.87 34.37
CA ALA A 757 30.42 -2.73 35.79
C ALA A 757 31.66 -2.79 36.69
N LYS A 758 32.59 -3.72 36.45
CA LYS A 758 33.90 -3.78 37.12
C LYS A 758 34.72 -2.50 36.87
N ARG A 759 34.80 -2.03 35.62
CA ARG A 759 35.51 -0.78 35.28
C ARG A 759 34.96 0.44 36.03
N ILE A 760 33.64 0.59 36.11
CA ILE A 760 32.98 1.69 36.84
C ILE A 760 33.16 1.52 38.36
N LEU A 761 33.12 0.29 38.89
CA LEU A 761 33.35 0.00 40.31
C LEU A 761 34.78 0.31 40.77
N ASP A 762 35.77 0.08 39.90
CA ASP A 762 37.19 0.30 40.22
C ASP A 762 37.70 1.71 39.91
N THR A 763 37.08 2.43 38.96
CA THR A 763 37.59 3.73 38.46
C THR A 763 36.56 4.86 38.44
N LYS A 764 37.06 6.10 38.51
CA LYS A 764 36.34 7.35 38.24
C LYS A 764 37.18 8.15 37.24
N GLY A 765 36.95 7.94 35.95
CA GLY A 765 37.87 8.41 34.91
C GLY A 765 39.26 7.77 35.11
N SER A 766 40.30 8.58 35.26
CA SER A 766 41.68 8.12 35.48
C SER A 766 42.05 7.86 36.95
N ALA A 767 41.16 8.15 37.91
CA ALA A 767 41.41 7.95 39.34
C ALA A 767 40.80 6.63 39.85
N PRO A 768 41.39 5.98 40.87
CA PRO A 768 40.74 4.86 41.55
C PRO A 768 39.47 5.33 42.28
N ARG A 769 38.42 4.52 42.24
CA ARG A 769 37.16 4.77 42.96
C ARG A 769 37.23 4.27 44.40
N TYR A 770 36.79 5.10 45.34
CA TYR A 770 36.81 4.79 46.77
C TYR A 770 35.48 4.27 47.29
N CYS A 771 34.34 4.88 46.94
CA CYS A 771 33.03 4.56 47.53
C CYS A 771 32.35 3.38 46.82
N LYS A 772 33.06 2.25 46.71
CA LYS A 772 32.63 1.07 45.93
C LYS A 772 31.30 0.48 46.40
N ASN A 773 31.03 0.51 47.70
CA ASN A 773 29.83 -0.10 48.27
C ASN A 773 28.53 0.68 47.97
N LEU A 774 28.62 1.89 47.41
CA LEU A 774 27.46 2.70 47.05
C LEU A 774 26.90 2.39 45.64
N LEU A 775 27.51 1.47 44.87
CA LEU A 775 27.13 1.19 43.49
C LEU A 775 26.46 -0.18 43.31
N VAL A 776 25.39 -0.18 42.54
CA VAL A 776 24.70 -1.36 42.01
C VAL A 776 24.34 -1.12 40.54
N PHE A 777 24.32 -2.18 39.73
CA PHE A 777 24.26 -2.06 38.26
C PHE A 777 23.04 -2.79 37.69
N LEU A 778 22.49 -2.29 36.59
CA LEU A 778 21.36 -2.89 35.89
C LEU A 778 21.66 -2.96 34.38
N SER A 779 21.45 -4.13 33.76
CA SER A 779 21.88 -4.42 32.39
C SER A 779 20.81 -5.12 31.55
N CYS A 780 21.00 -5.05 30.23
CA CYS A 780 20.16 -5.73 29.22
C CYS A 780 20.41 -7.24 29.19
N ASP A 781 19.35 -8.00 28.94
CA ASP A 781 19.46 -9.41 28.56
C ASP A 781 19.92 -9.60 27.11
N GLN A 782 20.96 -10.40 26.92
CA GLN A 782 21.56 -10.68 25.61
C GLN A 782 20.58 -11.29 24.61
N SER A 783 19.67 -12.17 25.04
CA SER A 783 18.72 -12.86 24.15
C SER A 783 17.56 -11.98 23.68
N LYS A 784 17.31 -10.86 24.37
CA LYS A 784 16.18 -9.95 24.10
C LYS A 784 16.59 -8.66 23.40
N GLN A 785 17.88 -8.30 23.46
CA GLN A 785 18.43 -7.08 22.88
C GLN A 785 18.07 -6.91 21.40
N GLU A 786 18.24 -7.94 20.57
CA GLU A 786 17.95 -7.89 19.13
C GLU A 786 16.46 -7.61 18.83
N ASN A 787 15.55 -8.21 19.61
CA ASN A 787 14.12 -7.94 19.49
C ASN A 787 13.79 -6.50 19.87
N LEU A 788 14.30 -6.00 21.01
CA LEU A 788 14.13 -4.60 21.40
C LEU A 788 14.64 -3.64 20.32
N PHE A 789 15.82 -3.92 19.77
CA PHE A 789 16.43 -3.15 18.70
C PHE A 789 15.55 -3.12 17.44
N GLN A 790 15.01 -4.27 17.01
CA GLN A 790 14.05 -4.35 15.91
C GLN A 790 12.78 -3.52 16.20
N ARG A 791 12.20 -3.60 17.41
CA ARG A 791 10.99 -2.83 17.77
C ARG A 791 11.23 -1.33 17.76
N VAL A 792 12.41 -0.87 18.17
CA VAL A 792 12.75 0.56 18.13
C VAL A 792 12.93 1.04 16.69
N ASN A 793 13.53 0.23 15.82
CA ASN A 793 13.62 0.55 14.38
C ASN A 793 12.24 0.58 13.70
N GLU A 794 11.35 -0.35 14.04
CA GLU A 794 9.94 -0.31 13.62
C GLU A 794 9.26 0.99 14.08
N TYR A 795 9.42 1.39 15.35
CA TYR A 795 8.89 2.65 15.88
C TYR A 795 9.45 3.89 15.14
N LEU A 796 10.78 3.99 14.97
CA LEU A 796 11.43 5.12 14.31
C LEU A 796 10.97 5.28 12.85
N ALA A 797 10.78 4.15 12.15
CA ALA A 797 10.23 4.15 10.80
C ALA A 797 8.80 4.69 10.72
N TRP A 798 7.92 4.30 11.65
CA TRP A 798 6.56 4.82 11.72
C TRP A 798 6.52 6.31 12.12
N ASP A 799 7.39 6.75 13.04
CA ASP A 799 7.50 8.15 13.46
C ASP A 799 7.92 9.05 12.29
N SER A 800 8.96 8.62 11.56
CA SER A 800 9.43 9.27 10.35
C SER A 800 8.36 9.35 9.24
N ILE A 801 7.52 8.32 9.09
CA ILE A 801 6.43 8.33 8.10
C ILE A 801 5.31 9.31 8.48
N VAL A 802 4.96 9.39 9.78
CA VAL A 802 3.95 10.33 10.27
C VAL A 802 4.45 11.77 10.19
N ALA A 803 5.76 12.00 10.37
CA ALA A 803 6.40 13.29 10.11
C ALA A 803 6.36 13.67 8.61
N ASP A 804 6.71 12.72 7.73
CA ASP A 804 6.78 12.93 6.26
C ASP A 804 5.41 12.90 5.54
N LYS A 805 4.29 12.91 6.27
CA LYS A 805 2.93 12.71 5.72
C LYS A 805 2.59 13.60 4.50
N GLU A 806 3.11 14.82 4.46
CA GLU A 806 2.91 15.79 3.37
C GLU A 806 3.83 15.49 2.18
N VAL A 807 5.10 15.14 2.44
CA VAL A 807 6.09 14.76 1.42
C VAL A 807 5.67 13.47 0.71
N LEU A 808 5.18 12.49 1.46
CA LEU A 808 4.65 11.23 0.95
C LEU A 808 3.24 11.34 0.35
N ASN A 809 2.60 12.52 0.42
CA ASN A 809 1.21 12.76 -0.02
C ASN A 809 0.22 11.71 0.51
N LEU A 810 0.35 11.32 1.79
CA LEU A 810 -0.47 10.28 2.39
C LEU A 810 -1.96 10.67 2.37
N ASN A 811 -2.81 9.77 1.90
CA ASN A 811 -4.25 9.95 1.94
C ASN A 811 -4.80 9.84 3.38
N THR A 812 -6.08 10.19 3.59
CA THR A 812 -6.70 10.22 4.92
C THR A 812 -6.77 8.85 5.60
N PHE A 813 -6.83 7.76 4.83
CA PHE A 813 -6.80 6.38 5.35
C PHE A 813 -5.37 5.98 5.77
N GLN A 814 -4.39 6.16 4.89
CA GLN A 814 -2.97 5.91 5.15
C GLN A 814 -2.47 6.69 6.39
N ASN A 815 -2.87 7.95 6.55
CA ASN A 815 -2.55 8.75 7.74
C ASN A 815 -3.10 8.15 9.04
N ARG A 816 -4.36 7.69 9.04
CA ARG A 816 -4.97 7.02 10.21
C ARG A 816 -4.26 5.69 10.51
N GLN A 817 -3.94 4.92 9.48
CA GLN A 817 -3.23 3.65 9.60
C GLN A 817 -1.81 3.85 10.18
N ALA A 818 -1.05 4.83 9.67
CA ALA A 818 0.29 5.18 10.15
C ALA A 818 0.27 5.64 11.62
N ALA A 819 -0.65 6.53 11.98
CA ALA A 819 -0.80 7.01 13.35
C ALA A 819 -1.20 5.90 14.34
N ALA A 820 -2.06 4.96 13.93
CA ALA A 820 -2.40 3.78 14.73
C ALA A 820 -1.17 2.87 14.92
N LYS A 821 -0.45 2.56 13.83
CA LYS A 821 0.77 1.72 13.88
C LYS A 821 1.90 2.34 14.70
N LEU A 822 2.08 3.66 14.65
CA LEU A 822 3.02 4.39 15.50
C LEU A 822 2.69 4.21 16.99
N LYS A 823 1.41 4.32 17.37
CA LYS A 823 0.96 4.11 18.75
C LYS A 823 1.14 2.67 19.22
N ASP A 824 0.83 1.69 18.36
CA ASP A 824 1.03 0.27 18.65
C ASP A 824 2.53 -0.07 18.82
N ALA A 825 3.38 0.47 17.94
CA ALA A 825 4.83 0.33 18.01
C ALA A 825 5.40 0.95 19.30
N ASP A 826 4.96 2.16 19.68
CA ASP A 826 5.38 2.82 20.91
C ASP A 826 5.04 2.00 22.17
N ASN A 827 3.82 1.46 22.25
CA ASN A 827 3.41 0.56 23.34
C ASN A 827 4.25 -0.73 23.35
N THR A 828 4.55 -1.29 22.17
CA THR A 828 5.36 -2.50 22.03
C THR A 828 6.81 -2.26 22.48
N VAL A 829 7.42 -1.13 22.12
CA VAL A 829 8.75 -0.72 22.58
C VAL A 829 8.76 -0.55 24.10
N LYS A 830 7.75 0.10 24.70
CA LYS A 830 7.65 0.25 26.16
C LYS A 830 7.67 -1.10 26.87
N MET A 831 6.81 -2.05 26.45
CA MET A 831 6.79 -3.39 27.04
C MET A 831 8.09 -4.16 26.81
N SER A 832 8.67 -4.09 25.61
CA SER A 832 9.93 -4.76 25.29
C SER A 832 11.12 -4.21 26.09
N LEU A 833 11.12 -2.91 26.41
CA LEU A 833 12.16 -2.27 27.20
C LEU A 833 12.13 -2.76 28.65
N LEU A 834 10.94 -2.83 29.26
CA LEU A 834 10.74 -3.42 30.59
C LEU A 834 11.20 -4.89 30.64
N ASP A 835 10.92 -5.65 29.58
CA ASP A 835 11.27 -7.08 29.49
C ASP A 835 12.78 -7.33 29.24
N THR A 836 13.50 -6.35 28.69
CA THR A 836 14.93 -6.46 28.34
C THR A 836 15.85 -6.05 29.50
N TYR A 837 15.50 -5.00 30.26
CA TYR A 837 16.28 -4.52 31.41
C TYR A 837 15.98 -5.33 32.68
N GLN A 838 16.36 -6.61 32.68
CA GLN A 838 16.02 -7.57 33.74
C GLN A 838 17.19 -8.02 34.63
N TRP A 839 18.45 -7.70 34.32
CA TRP A 839 19.62 -8.20 35.05
C TRP A 839 20.21 -7.17 36.01
N LEU A 840 19.91 -7.34 37.30
CA LEU A 840 20.50 -6.59 38.41
C LEU A 840 21.80 -7.29 38.83
N LEU A 841 22.91 -6.54 38.84
CA LEU A 841 24.26 -7.00 39.14
C LEU A 841 24.75 -6.29 40.41
N VAL A 842 25.00 -7.06 41.45
CA VAL A 842 25.36 -6.55 42.78
C VAL A 842 26.78 -7.00 43.13
N PRO A 843 27.74 -6.08 43.33
CA PRO A 843 29.05 -6.45 43.84
C PRO A 843 28.95 -6.75 45.34
N SER A 844 29.53 -7.87 45.76
CA SER A 844 29.66 -8.27 47.16
C SER A 844 31.06 -8.81 47.44
N GLN A 845 31.45 -8.87 48.70
CA GLN A 845 32.75 -9.39 49.10
C GLN A 845 32.59 -10.09 50.46
N PRO A 846 32.32 -11.41 50.52
CA PRO A 846 32.00 -12.07 51.78
C PRO A 846 33.19 -12.19 52.76
N GLN A 847 34.43 -12.00 52.30
CA GLN A 847 35.64 -11.97 53.14
C GLN A 847 36.51 -10.74 52.81
N PRO A 848 37.03 -9.99 53.80
CA PRO A 848 37.82 -8.77 53.57
C PRO A 848 39.07 -8.94 52.69
N THR A 849 39.60 -10.17 52.59
CA THR A 849 40.77 -10.53 51.77
C THR A 849 40.44 -11.42 50.56
N GLY A 850 39.15 -11.67 50.30
CA GLY A 850 38.68 -12.41 49.13
C GLY A 850 38.50 -11.51 47.90
N ASP A 851 38.34 -12.14 46.73
CA ASP A 851 37.98 -11.44 45.50
C ASP A 851 36.54 -10.87 45.56
N ILE A 852 36.21 -9.95 44.65
CA ILE A 852 34.86 -9.37 44.54
C ILE A 852 33.96 -10.35 43.78
N GLU A 853 32.92 -10.82 44.46
CA GLU A 853 31.87 -11.66 43.90
C GLU A 853 30.77 -10.77 43.28
N TRP A 854 30.04 -11.32 42.31
CA TRP A 854 28.96 -10.62 41.60
C TRP A 854 27.69 -11.44 41.68
N GLU A 855 26.73 -10.95 42.45
CA GLU A 855 25.42 -11.57 42.61
C GLU A 855 24.47 -11.08 41.51
N GLU A 856 24.01 -12.01 40.68
CA GLU A 856 23.04 -11.75 39.60
C GLU A 856 21.61 -12.01 40.08
N TYR A 857 20.73 -11.02 39.91
CA TYR A 857 19.31 -11.13 40.19
C TYR A 857 18.48 -10.80 38.96
N ARG A 858 17.49 -11.64 38.67
CA ARG A 858 16.52 -11.39 37.60
C ARG A 858 15.30 -10.66 38.14
N LEU A 859 14.95 -9.53 37.51
CA LEU A 859 13.80 -8.69 37.86
C LEU A 859 12.50 -9.17 37.19
N SER A 860 11.36 -8.74 37.73
CA SER A 860 10.03 -9.03 37.19
C SER A 860 9.49 -7.90 36.29
N VAL A 861 8.72 -8.26 35.28
CA VAL A 861 8.33 -7.38 34.14
C VAL A 861 7.06 -6.55 34.42
N GLN A 862 6.77 -6.22 35.68
CA GLN A 862 5.49 -5.59 36.06
C GLN A 862 5.53 -4.06 36.13
N ASP A 863 6.60 -3.46 36.64
CA ASP A 863 6.76 -2.00 36.79
C ASP A 863 8.07 -1.54 36.12
N SER A 864 8.41 -0.25 36.27
CA SER A 864 9.74 0.30 35.94
C SER A 864 10.87 -0.60 36.50
N PRO A 865 11.93 -0.89 35.71
CA PRO A 865 13.01 -1.75 36.15
C PRO A 865 13.83 -1.09 37.28
N ILE A 866 13.78 0.24 37.43
CA ILE A 866 14.38 0.97 38.55
C ILE A 866 13.64 0.65 39.86
N LEU A 867 12.30 0.68 39.84
CA LEU A 867 11.49 0.34 41.01
C LEU A 867 11.63 -1.14 41.38
N GLN A 868 11.66 -2.03 40.38
CA GLN A 868 11.84 -3.47 40.61
C GLN A 868 13.25 -3.77 41.14
N ALA A 869 14.30 -3.13 40.63
CA ALA A 869 15.65 -3.22 41.20
C ALA A 869 15.67 -2.77 42.67
N SER A 870 15.03 -1.63 42.98
CA SER A 870 14.92 -1.12 44.35
C SER A 870 14.23 -2.12 45.29
N ARG A 871 13.04 -2.61 44.92
CA ARG A 871 12.29 -3.60 45.72
C ARG A 871 13.09 -4.89 45.92
N LYS A 872 13.77 -5.38 44.88
CA LYS A 872 14.58 -6.60 44.94
C LYS A 872 15.76 -6.45 45.89
N LEU A 873 16.52 -5.36 45.80
CA LEU A 873 17.64 -5.09 46.71
C LEU A 873 17.20 -4.96 48.18
N VAL A 874 16.05 -4.33 48.44
CA VAL A 874 15.50 -4.24 49.80
C VAL A 874 15.07 -5.62 50.31
N SER A 875 14.46 -6.45 49.47
CA SER A 875 14.04 -7.81 49.86
C SER A 875 15.18 -8.79 50.13
N GLU A 876 16.34 -8.60 49.50
CA GLU A 876 17.55 -9.43 49.65
C GLU A 876 18.56 -8.79 50.63
N GLU A 877 18.16 -7.78 51.40
CA GLU A 877 18.99 -6.95 52.30
C GLU A 877 20.21 -6.22 51.67
N HIS A 878 20.42 -6.33 50.36
CA HIS A 878 21.46 -5.60 49.63
C HIS A 878 21.30 -4.07 49.57
N LEU A 879 20.14 -3.54 49.97
CA LEU A 879 19.90 -2.11 50.20
C LEU A 879 19.13 -1.92 51.51
N ILE A 880 19.83 -1.46 52.54
CA ILE A 880 19.25 -1.31 53.88
C ILE A 880 18.66 0.10 54.04
N THR A 881 17.33 0.18 54.17
CA THR A 881 16.57 1.42 54.35
C THR A 881 16.30 1.74 55.83
N THR A 882 16.43 0.77 56.73
CA THR A 882 16.31 0.91 58.19
C THR A 882 17.29 -0.06 58.83
N TYR A 883 18.12 0.41 59.76
CA TYR A 883 19.21 -0.38 60.33
C TYR A 883 19.17 -0.33 61.86
N ALA A 884 19.32 -1.48 62.51
CA ALA A 884 19.23 -1.60 63.96
C ALA A 884 20.60 -1.43 64.62
N ALA A 885 20.65 -0.73 65.75
CA ALA A 885 21.88 -0.54 66.54
C ALA A 885 22.63 -1.84 66.87
N VAL A 886 21.90 -2.92 67.16
CA VAL A 886 22.46 -4.24 67.48
C VAL A 886 23.18 -4.85 66.28
N ARG A 887 22.72 -4.61 65.04
CA ARG A 887 23.43 -5.05 63.83
C ARG A 887 24.71 -4.24 63.63
N LEU A 888 24.67 -2.91 63.81
CA LEU A 888 25.88 -2.05 63.76
C LEU A 888 26.96 -2.54 64.75
N THR A 889 26.53 -2.87 65.97
CA THR A 889 27.35 -3.47 67.02
C THR A 889 27.99 -4.79 66.61
N LEU A 890 27.19 -5.77 66.16
CA LEU A 890 27.65 -7.13 65.90
C LEU A 890 28.44 -7.23 64.59
N GLU A 891 27.92 -6.67 63.49
CA GLU A 891 28.48 -6.83 62.14
C GLU A 891 29.72 -5.95 61.90
N ILE A 892 29.85 -4.81 62.58
CA ILE A 892 30.89 -3.81 62.30
C ILE A 892 31.76 -3.54 63.51
N LEU A 893 31.16 -3.00 64.58
CA LEU A 893 31.94 -2.42 65.67
C LEU A 893 32.71 -3.50 66.44
N LYS A 894 32.10 -4.66 66.71
CA LYS A 894 32.73 -5.78 67.42
C LYS A 894 33.86 -6.44 66.64
N ASP A 895 33.64 -6.70 65.36
CA ASP A 895 34.57 -7.51 64.58
C ASP A 895 35.68 -6.72 63.87
N TYR A 896 35.50 -5.42 63.63
CA TYR A 896 36.46 -4.59 62.90
C TYR A 896 37.02 -3.41 63.71
N VAL A 897 36.23 -2.80 64.60
CA VAL A 897 36.64 -1.60 65.35
C VAL A 897 37.23 -1.95 66.72
N TRP A 898 36.46 -2.58 67.61
CA TRP A 898 36.80 -2.81 69.01
C TRP A 898 37.95 -3.80 69.26
N LYS A 899 38.45 -4.48 68.23
CA LYS A 899 39.68 -5.27 68.30
C LYS A 899 40.94 -4.39 68.36
N ASN A 900 40.88 -3.19 67.77
CA ASN A 900 42.05 -2.32 67.55
C ASN A 900 41.88 -0.90 68.14
N ALA A 901 40.66 -0.44 68.43
CA ALA A 901 40.39 0.90 68.95
C ALA A 901 39.26 0.91 69.99
N ASN A 902 39.39 1.78 71.00
CA ASN A 902 38.38 1.97 72.05
C ASN A 902 37.23 2.91 71.64
N HIS A 903 37.41 3.66 70.55
CA HIS A 903 36.41 4.54 69.96
C HIS A 903 36.59 4.65 68.43
N VAL A 904 35.57 5.16 67.72
CA VAL A 904 35.65 5.49 66.29
C VAL A 904 34.85 6.76 65.99
N ASP A 905 35.39 7.64 65.13
CA ASP A 905 34.67 8.83 64.71
C ASP A 905 33.62 8.52 63.63
N LEU A 906 32.53 9.29 63.61
CA LEU A 906 31.40 9.00 62.71
C LEU A 906 31.74 9.16 61.22
N LYS A 907 32.70 10.01 60.85
CA LYS A 907 33.09 10.19 59.44
C LYS A 907 33.92 9.01 58.95
N THR A 908 34.82 8.48 59.77
CA THR A 908 35.60 7.28 59.45
C THR A 908 34.72 6.03 59.41
N LEU A 909 33.79 5.88 60.35
CA LEU A 909 32.81 4.78 60.33
C LEU A 909 31.98 4.78 59.04
N TRP A 910 31.46 5.94 58.65
CA TRP A 910 30.72 6.09 57.39
C TRP A 910 31.62 5.83 56.17
N LYS A 911 32.86 6.33 56.16
CA LYS A 911 33.84 6.06 55.09
C LYS A 911 34.15 4.57 54.94
N TYR A 912 34.16 3.79 56.03
CA TYR A 912 34.30 2.33 55.93
C TYR A 912 33.08 1.70 55.27
N LEU A 913 31.87 2.05 55.72
CA LEU A 913 30.60 1.60 55.13
C LEU A 913 30.49 1.91 53.62
N THR A 914 30.95 3.08 53.18
CA THR A 914 30.91 3.46 51.75
C THR A 914 31.98 2.76 50.91
N ASN A 915 33.13 2.41 51.50
CA ASN A 915 34.29 1.95 50.73
C ASN A 915 34.40 0.42 50.63
N TYR A 916 33.99 -0.31 51.65
CA TYR A 916 34.21 -1.76 51.74
C TYR A 916 32.95 -2.56 51.40
N LEU A 917 33.07 -3.47 50.42
CA LEU A 917 31.97 -4.31 49.93
C LEU A 917 31.59 -5.46 50.88
N TYR A 918 32.42 -5.74 51.89
CA TYR A 918 32.14 -6.70 52.96
C TYR A 918 31.32 -6.10 54.11
N LEU A 919 30.99 -4.81 54.06
CA LEU A 919 30.18 -4.11 55.06
C LEU A 919 28.76 -3.82 54.52
N PRO A 920 27.74 -3.74 55.39
CA PRO A 920 26.35 -3.59 54.97
C PRO A 920 26.09 -2.28 54.21
N ARG A 921 25.33 -2.38 53.11
CA ARG A 921 25.03 -1.26 52.20
C ARG A 921 23.83 -0.44 52.68
N LEU A 922 24.10 0.63 53.43
CA LEU A 922 23.06 1.55 53.94
C LEU A 922 22.62 2.56 52.87
N LYS A 923 21.30 2.80 52.75
CA LYS A 923 20.69 3.71 51.75
C LYS A 923 21.34 5.09 51.71
N ASN A 924 21.57 5.72 52.87
CA ASN A 924 22.23 7.01 53.02
C ASN A 924 22.74 7.22 54.47
N GLU A 925 23.47 8.31 54.66
CA GLU A 925 23.99 8.80 55.95
C GLU A 925 22.95 8.82 57.08
N LYS A 926 21.69 9.15 56.77
CA LYS A 926 20.61 9.26 57.77
C LYS A 926 20.30 7.91 58.42
N VAL A 927 20.30 6.81 57.67
CA VAL A 927 20.03 5.46 58.22
C VAL A 927 21.05 5.09 59.30
N LEU A 928 22.31 5.49 59.16
CA LEU A 928 23.33 5.29 60.20
C LEU A 928 23.08 6.19 61.42
N LEU A 929 22.73 7.47 61.23
CA LEU A 929 22.45 8.38 62.34
C LEU A 929 21.22 7.95 63.15
N ASP A 930 20.15 7.52 62.48
CA ASP A 930 18.94 7.02 63.12
C ASP A 930 19.24 5.75 63.94
N ALA A 931 20.05 4.82 63.40
CA ALA A 931 20.52 3.62 64.12
C ALA A 931 21.37 3.95 65.36
N ILE A 932 22.25 4.96 65.27
CA ILE A 932 23.07 5.43 66.40
C ILE A 932 22.22 6.10 67.48
N ALA A 933 21.25 6.94 67.08
CA ALA A 933 20.34 7.60 68.00
C ALA A 933 19.47 6.58 68.77
N GLU A 934 18.99 5.53 68.09
CA GLU A 934 18.28 4.41 68.71
C GLU A 934 19.19 3.67 69.70
N GLY A 935 20.39 3.27 69.30
CA GLY A 935 21.31 2.47 70.12
C GLY A 935 21.72 3.12 71.44
N VAL A 936 21.85 4.44 71.45
CA VAL A 936 22.24 5.22 72.64
C VAL A 936 21.03 5.60 73.51
N GLY A 937 19.85 5.77 72.91
CA GLY A 937 18.71 6.42 73.55
C GLY A 937 17.56 5.53 74.03
N LYS A 938 17.47 4.26 73.62
CA LYS A 938 16.23 3.47 73.79
C LYS A 938 15.91 3.05 75.23
N ASP A 939 16.91 2.66 76.04
CA ASP A 939 16.75 2.27 77.46
C ASP A 939 18.03 2.52 78.28
N LEU A 940 17.91 2.63 79.62
CA LEU A 940 19.06 2.83 80.53
C LEU A 940 20.08 1.66 80.52
N CYS A 941 19.69 0.48 80.04
CA CYS A 941 20.54 -0.71 79.99
C CYS A 941 20.97 -1.10 78.56
N SER A 942 20.22 -0.73 77.52
CA SER A 942 20.46 -1.21 76.14
C SER A 942 21.76 -0.68 75.51
N TRP A 943 22.28 0.45 75.99
CA TRP A 943 23.55 1.01 75.51
C TRP A 943 24.77 0.17 75.94
N GLN A 944 24.65 -0.61 77.03
CA GLN A 944 25.75 -1.46 77.54
C GLN A 944 26.05 -2.63 76.60
N GLU A 945 25.04 -3.09 75.87
CA GLU A 945 25.16 -4.10 74.82
C GLU A 945 25.56 -3.51 73.45
N ASN A 946 25.50 -2.18 73.30
CA ASN A 946 25.78 -1.47 72.05
C ASN A 946 27.03 -0.58 72.17
N PHE A 947 26.83 0.73 72.39
CA PHE A 947 27.89 1.74 72.44
C PHE A 947 27.39 3.01 73.13
N ALA A 948 28.32 3.82 73.64
CA ALA A 948 28.05 5.18 74.11
C ALA A 948 28.48 6.21 73.07
N TYR A 949 27.98 7.45 73.19
CA TYR A 949 28.30 8.55 72.28
C TYR A 949 29.06 9.66 73.00
N ALA A 950 30.15 10.16 72.42
CA ALA A 950 30.90 11.31 72.93
C ALA A 950 31.00 12.44 71.89
N SER A 951 31.00 13.68 72.37
CA SER A 951 31.12 14.90 71.54
C SER A 951 32.56 15.43 71.37
N GLY A 952 33.52 14.75 71.99
CA GLY A 952 34.96 15.01 71.88
C GLY A 952 35.77 13.97 72.66
N TYR A 953 37.08 13.97 72.45
CA TYR A 953 38.05 13.18 73.23
C TYR A 953 39.24 14.09 73.54
N ASP A 954 39.71 14.07 74.79
CA ASP A 954 40.89 14.83 75.22
C ASP A 954 42.09 13.90 75.37
N GLU A 955 43.03 14.00 74.43
CA GLU A 955 44.25 13.18 74.40
C GLU A 955 45.17 13.43 75.61
N ALA A 956 45.08 14.58 76.27
CA ALA A 956 45.93 14.93 77.41
C ALA A 956 45.42 14.36 78.74
N THR A 957 44.13 14.04 78.85
CA THR A 957 43.49 13.52 80.07
C THR A 957 42.87 12.12 79.90
N GLU A 958 42.88 11.57 78.69
CA GLU A 958 42.24 10.30 78.29
C GLU A 958 40.72 10.24 78.60
N LYS A 959 40.07 11.39 78.83
CA LYS A 959 38.63 11.49 79.12
C LYS A 959 37.82 11.83 77.85
N TYR A 960 36.65 11.20 77.71
CA TYR A 960 35.67 11.51 76.66
C TYR A 960 34.81 12.71 77.08
N LEU A 961 34.67 13.70 76.19
CA LEU A 961 33.95 14.94 76.45
C LEU A 961 32.48 14.85 76.04
N GLY A 962 31.58 15.13 76.98
CA GLY A 962 30.13 15.06 76.75
C GLY A 962 29.63 13.66 76.44
N LEU A 963 30.17 12.66 77.14
CA LEU A 963 29.78 11.25 77.04
C LEU A 963 28.31 11.08 77.45
N LYS A 964 27.50 10.46 76.57
CA LYS A 964 26.07 10.21 76.74
C LYS A 964 25.73 8.75 76.49
N ALA A 965 24.84 8.23 77.33
CA ALA A 965 24.36 6.85 77.32
C ALA A 965 22.99 6.77 78.01
N GLY A 966 22.06 5.96 77.49
CA GLY A 966 20.71 5.83 78.05
C GLY A 966 19.86 7.12 77.97
N GLN A 967 20.17 8.00 77.02
CA GLN A 967 19.51 9.30 76.82
C GLN A 967 19.39 9.60 75.32
N PRO A 968 18.30 10.27 74.87
CA PRO A 968 18.15 10.63 73.46
C PRO A 968 19.24 11.61 73.01
N ILE A 969 19.78 11.35 71.81
CA ILE A 969 20.81 12.16 71.17
C ILE A 969 20.39 12.55 69.75
N ALA A 970 20.91 13.67 69.27
CA ALA A 970 20.87 14.06 67.86
C ALA A 970 22.30 13.98 67.30
N PRO A 971 22.74 12.80 66.81
CA PRO A 971 24.09 12.63 66.29
C PRO A 971 24.26 13.39 64.97
N ASN A 972 25.45 13.91 64.72
CA ASN A 972 25.82 14.53 63.44
C ASN A 972 27.25 14.13 63.01
N PHE A 973 27.53 14.17 61.71
CA PHE A 973 28.83 13.80 61.15
C PHE A 973 29.90 14.88 61.39
N SER A 974 30.43 14.93 62.61
CA SER A 974 31.65 15.65 62.96
C SER A 974 32.79 14.67 63.25
N SER A 975 34.02 15.05 62.91
CA SER A 975 35.24 14.35 63.34
C SER A 975 35.54 14.50 64.83
N SER A 976 34.76 15.33 65.55
CA SER A 976 34.78 15.42 67.01
C SER A 976 33.85 14.41 67.69
N ASN A 977 32.98 13.73 66.95
CA ASN A 977 31.95 12.86 67.54
C ASN A 977 32.35 11.40 67.40
N PHE A 978 32.33 10.68 68.52
CA PHE A 978 32.86 9.33 68.64
C PHE A 978 31.81 8.35 69.19
N LEU A 979 31.78 7.13 68.63
CA LEU A 979 31.19 5.98 69.30
C LEU A 979 32.25 5.35 70.19
N VAL A 980 31.92 5.13 71.47
CA VAL A 980 32.83 4.64 72.51
C VAL A 980 32.43 3.23 72.93
N LYS A 981 33.41 2.34 73.07
CA LYS A 981 33.21 0.96 73.54
C LYS A 981 32.53 0.96 74.93
N PRO A 982 31.45 0.18 75.14
CA PRO A 982 30.62 0.30 76.35
C PRO A 982 31.38 0.02 77.66
N GLU A 983 32.39 -0.86 77.64
CA GLU A 983 33.30 -1.12 78.77
C GLU A 983 34.05 0.14 79.22
N VAL A 984 34.58 0.91 78.27
CA VAL A 984 35.38 2.12 78.51
C VAL A 984 34.50 3.27 78.98
N ALA A 985 33.35 3.45 78.34
CA ALA A 985 32.33 4.40 78.78
C ALA A 985 31.85 4.10 80.22
N SER A 986 31.61 2.83 80.54
CA SER A 986 31.24 2.39 81.89
C SER A 986 32.32 2.66 82.94
N ALA A 987 33.61 2.55 82.57
CA ALA A 987 34.72 2.89 83.45
C ALA A 987 34.78 4.40 83.75
N GLN A 988 34.61 5.26 82.73
CA GLN A 988 34.56 6.71 82.94
C GLN A 988 33.35 7.12 83.79
N PHE A 989 32.14 6.61 83.52
CA PHE A 989 30.96 6.94 84.32
C PHE A 989 31.11 6.53 85.80
N LYS A 990 31.78 5.40 86.10
CA LYS A 990 32.12 5.02 87.48
C LYS A 990 33.11 6.00 88.13
N SER A 991 34.18 6.34 87.41
CA SER A 991 35.18 7.31 87.88
C SER A 991 34.57 8.68 88.16
N GLU A 992 33.69 9.17 87.29
CA GLU A 992 32.98 10.45 87.48
C GLU A 992 31.95 10.42 88.63
N ALA A 993 31.30 9.27 88.86
CA ALA A 993 30.42 9.08 90.01
C ALA A 993 31.22 9.07 91.33
N GLU A 994 32.39 8.43 91.35
CA GLU A 994 33.31 8.43 92.50
C GLU A 994 33.95 9.81 92.73
N GLU A 995 34.30 10.56 91.68
CA GLU A 995 34.75 11.96 91.76
C GLU A 995 33.65 12.87 92.33
N LYS A 996 32.39 12.71 91.89
CA LYS A 996 31.24 13.46 92.43
C LYS A 996 30.95 13.13 93.90
N GLN A 997 30.96 11.85 94.28
CA GLN A 997 30.81 11.45 95.68
C GLN A 997 31.94 12.00 96.55
N LYS A 998 33.19 12.02 96.07
CA LYS A 998 34.31 12.66 96.77
C LYS A 998 34.16 14.18 96.93
N LEU A 999 33.43 14.85 96.04
CA LEU A 999 33.13 16.29 96.14
C LEU A 999 31.94 16.60 97.08
N GLU A 1000 30.93 15.71 97.13
CA GLU A 1000 29.79 15.85 98.05
C GLU A 1000 30.18 15.61 99.52
N TYR A 1001 31.20 14.79 99.79
CA TYR A 1001 31.69 14.57 101.16
C TYR A 1001 32.49 15.75 101.76
N THR A 1002 32.97 16.71 100.95
CA THR A 1002 33.83 17.83 101.41
C THR A 1002 33.07 19.10 101.79
N SER A 1003 31.74 19.12 101.69
CA SER A 1003 30.93 20.35 101.79
C SER A 1003 29.96 20.40 102.99
N ASN A 1004 30.09 19.48 103.97
CA ASN A 1004 29.10 19.30 105.05
C ASN A 1004 29.61 19.41 106.51
N GLU A 1005 30.76 20.04 106.77
CA GLU A 1005 31.21 20.37 108.14
C GLU A 1005 31.64 21.84 108.32
N SER A 1006 30.69 22.73 108.66
CA SER A 1006 30.95 23.88 109.56
C SER A 1006 29.67 24.60 110.02
N ILE A 1007 29.16 24.17 111.18
CA ILE A 1007 28.48 24.98 112.22
C ILE A 1007 27.31 25.87 111.78
N GLY A 1008 26.09 25.44 112.12
CA GLY A 1008 25.01 26.38 112.44
C GLY A 1008 25.04 26.77 113.92
N ASN A 1009 24.62 27.99 114.25
CA ASN A 1009 23.87 28.23 115.50
C ASN A 1009 22.90 29.42 115.36
N SER A 1010 21.92 29.49 116.26
CA SER A 1010 20.59 30.06 115.97
C SER A 1010 20.07 31.04 117.05
N LYS A 1011 18.92 31.69 116.76
CA LYS A 1011 17.99 32.44 117.67
C LYS A 1011 18.35 33.92 117.94
N ALA A 1012 17.40 34.86 118.15
CA ALA A 1012 15.92 34.78 118.14
C ALA A 1012 15.20 36.17 118.12
N PHE A 1013 13.92 36.15 117.71
CA PHE A 1013 12.75 36.93 118.24
C PHE A 1013 12.59 38.44 117.90
N GLN A 1014 11.51 38.82 117.18
CA GLN A 1014 10.24 39.48 117.64
C GLN A 1014 10.28 41.03 117.55
N SER A 1015 9.20 41.81 117.37
CA SER A 1015 7.80 41.58 116.93
C SER A 1015 7.10 42.92 116.64
N ASN A 1016 6.07 42.94 115.76
CA ASN A 1016 5.07 43.99 115.45
C ASN A 1016 5.04 45.31 116.28
N ARG A 1017 4.93 46.47 115.59
CA ARG A 1017 3.73 47.34 115.59
C ARG A 1017 3.79 48.59 114.69
N ASP A 1018 2.67 48.84 113.99
CA ASP A 1018 1.91 50.09 113.80
C ASP A 1018 2.57 51.48 113.57
N ASN A 1019 2.33 52.00 112.35
CA ASN A 1019 1.62 53.25 111.99
C ASN A 1019 2.11 54.69 112.35
N TYR A 1020 2.04 55.55 111.31
CA TYR A 1020 1.71 57.00 111.32
C TYR A 1020 2.74 58.03 111.90
N LYS A 1021 2.92 59.27 111.37
CA LYS A 1021 2.47 59.98 110.13
C LYS A 1021 3.18 61.37 109.98
N VAL A 1022 3.05 62.00 108.81
CA VAL A 1022 3.19 63.47 108.48
C VAL A 1022 4.59 64.06 108.17
N ASN A 1023 4.78 64.34 106.87
CA ASN A 1023 5.24 65.56 106.15
C ASN A 1023 6.19 66.56 106.86
N SER A 1024 7.18 67.19 106.19
CA SER A 1024 7.22 67.65 104.78
C SER A 1024 8.68 67.76 104.24
N ASN A 1025 9.01 68.17 103.00
CA ASN A 1025 8.19 68.79 101.93
C ASN A 1025 8.71 68.56 100.48
N SER A 1026 7.84 68.92 99.53
CA SER A 1026 8.00 69.47 98.16
C SER A 1026 9.39 69.61 97.49
N SER A 1027 9.58 69.43 96.17
CA SER A 1027 8.72 69.04 95.02
C SER A 1027 9.63 69.04 93.77
N THR A 1028 9.42 68.37 92.62
CA THR A 1028 8.23 67.93 91.86
C THR A 1028 8.54 66.58 91.15
N ASN A 1029 7.79 65.49 91.33
CA ASN A 1029 6.44 65.15 90.81
C ASN A 1029 6.42 64.66 89.34
N SER A 1030 5.67 63.64 88.87
CA SER A 1030 5.07 62.38 89.40
C SER A 1030 3.84 62.00 88.56
N THR A 1031 3.63 60.73 88.14
CA THR A 1031 2.30 60.02 88.03
C THR A 1031 2.38 58.71 87.22
N LEU A 1032 1.50 57.70 87.37
CA LEU A 1032 0.72 57.14 88.51
C LEU A 1032 0.00 55.82 88.06
N LEU A 1033 0.02 54.80 88.93
CA LEU A 1033 -1.08 53.93 89.42
C LEU A 1033 -2.12 53.18 88.54
N LYS A 1034 -2.44 51.95 89.00
CA LYS A 1034 -3.74 51.24 88.91
C LYS A 1034 -4.76 51.83 89.91
N PRO A 1035 -6.07 51.51 89.82
CA PRO A 1035 -6.70 50.91 91.00
C PRO A 1035 -7.79 49.84 90.73
N ASN A 1036 -7.94 48.91 91.70
CA ASN A 1036 -9.17 48.31 92.29
C ASN A 1036 -10.39 47.91 91.40
N SER A 1037 -11.24 46.92 91.72
CA SER A 1037 -11.44 46.10 92.95
C SER A 1037 -12.29 44.85 92.65
N SER A 1038 -12.35 43.94 93.63
CA SER A 1038 -13.30 42.82 93.80
C SER A 1038 -14.74 43.03 93.29
N THR A 1039 -15.35 42.02 92.66
CA THR A 1039 -16.35 41.09 93.29
C THR A 1039 -16.78 39.96 92.33
N ASN A 1040 -17.32 38.87 92.89
CA ASN A 1040 -17.82 37.69 92.15
C ASN A 1040 -19.01 37.99 91.22
N THR A 1041 -18.99 37.41 90.02
CA THR A 1041 -20.20 36.80 89.43
C THR A 1041 -19.81 35.68 88.45
N ILE A 1042 -20.57 34.59 88.49
CA ILE A 1042 -20.50 33.45 87.56
C ILE A 1042 -21.43 33.76 86.36
N PHE A 1043 -20.99 33.51 85.12
CA PHE A 1043 -21.84 32.96 84.05
C PHE A 1043 -20.99 32.44 82.86
N GLU A 1044 -21.61 31.52 82.12
CA GLU A 1044 -21.14 30.58 81.08
C GLU A 1044 -20.56 31.17 79.76
N PRO A 1045 -20.05 30.33 78.82
CA PRO A 1045 -18.95 30.70 77.89
C PRO A 1045 -19.39 31.30 76.54
N GLN A 1046 -18.42 31.87 75.80
CA GLN A 1046 -18.59 32.23 74.38
C GLN A 1046 -17.42 31.77 73.48
N GLN A 1047 -17.67 31.79 72.17
CA GLN A 1047 -17.01 30.98 71.12
C GLN A 1047 -15.82 31.69 70.43
N PRO A 1048 -14.92 30.94 69.75
CA PRO A 1048 -13.78 31.51 69.02
C PRO A 1048 -14.19 32.19 67.69
N LYS A 1049 -13.48 33.28 67.34
CA LYS A 1049 -13.47 33.89 65.99
C LYS A 1049 -12.69 33.05 64.97
N LYS A 1050 -12.85 33.33 63.67
CA LYS A 1050 -12.60 32.39 62.56
C LYS A 1050 -12.13 32.99 61.21
N ARG A 1051 -11.28 34.05 61.16
CA ARG A 1051 -10.75 34.51 59.84
C ARG A 1051 -9.42 35.33 59.78
N PHE A 1052 -8.67 35.21 58.67
CA PHE A 1052 -7.56 36.05 58.13
C PHE A 1052 -7.67 36.17 56.58
N TYR A 1053 -6.93 37.09 55.92
CA TYR A 1053 -7.04 37.39 54.47
C TYR A 1053 -5.71 37.86 53.79
N GLY A 1054 -5.47 37.53 52.51
CA GLY A 1054 -4.38 38.10 51.68
C GLY A 1054 -4.36 37.64 50.20
N SER A 1055 -3.79 38.43 49.27
CA SER A 1055 -3.82 38.15 47.81
C SER A 1055 -2.50 38.46 47.05
N ILE A 1056 -2.35 37.94 45.81
CA ILE A 1056 -1.14 38.05 44.96
C ILE A 1056 -1.47 38.22 43.45
N GLU A 1057 -0.57 38.85 42.69
CA GLU A 1057 -0.59 38.95 41.21
C GLU A 1057 0.67 38.32 40.60
N LEU A 1058 0.58 37.79 39.38
CA LEU A 1058 1.67 37.03 38.72
C LEU A 1058 1.99 37.56 37.31
N ASP A 1059 3.26 37.48 36.93
CA ASP A 1059 3.78 37.99 35.65
C ASP A 1059 3.67 36.95 34.51
N SER A 1060 3.43 37.47 33.31
CA SER A 1060 3.02 36.78 32.07
C SER A 1060 4.03 35.77 31.50
N LEU A 1061 5.30 35.80 31.94
CA LEU A 1061 6.39 35.01 31.34
C LEU A 1061 6.75 33.71 32.09
N ARG A 1062 6.06 33.36 33.20
CA ARG A 1062 6.34 32.12 33.98
C ARG A 1062 5.08 31.35 34.44
N LEU A 1063 4.06 31.29 33.59
CA LEU A 1063 2.74 30.71 33.89
C LEU A 1063 2.67 29.17 34.05
N ILE A 1064 3.68 28.42 33.61
CA ILE A 1064 3.59 26.95 33.44
C ILE A 1064 4.01 26.15 34.69
N GLY A 1065 4.84 26.71 35.58
CA GLY A 1065 5.44 25.95 36.68
C GLY A 1065 4.53 25.70 37.90
N HIS A 1066 3.70 26.69 38.28
CA HIS A 1066 2.92 26.63 39.53
C HIS A 1066 1.43 26.31 39.34
N SER A 1067 0.93 26.31 38.11
CA SER A 1067 -0.44 25.95 37.77
C SER A 1067 -0.70 24.44 37.88
N GLN A 1068 0.33 23.61 37.63
CA GLN A 1068 0.20 22.16 37.59
C GLN A 1068 -0.03 21.53 38.99
N GLN A 1069 0.72 21.94 40.01
CA GLN A 1069 0.48 21.48 41.40
C GLN A 1069 -0.91 21.87 41.94
N ILE A 1070 -1.48 22.99 41.49
CA ILE A 1070 -2.83 23.43 41.90
C ILE A 1070 -3.93 22.64 41.15
N ALA A 1071 -3.65 22.17 39.94
CA ALA A 1071 -4.56 21.31 39.19
C ALA A 1071 -4.65 19.91 39.81
N ASP A 1072 -3.50 19.32 40.14
CA ASP A 1072 -3.41 17.90 40.51
C ASP A 1072 -4.01 17.61 41.90
N GLU A 1073 -3.77 18.42 42.94
CA GLU A 1073 -4.27 18.11 44.29
C GLU A 1073 -5.66 18.70 44.65
N VAL A 1074 -6.17 19.68 43.88
CA VAL A 1074 -7.41 20.42 44.26
C VAL A 1074 -8.51 20.34 43.20
N LEU A 1075 -8.20 20.57 41.92
CA LEU A 1075 -9.21 20.57 40.85
C LEU A 1075 -9.72 19.15 40.52
N GLN A 1076 -8.87 18.12 40.67
CA GLN A 1076 -9.22 16.73 40.41
C GLN A 1076 -10.37 16.22 41.29
N HIS A 1077 -10.45 16.67 42.56
CA HIS A 1077 -11.53 16.29 43.46
C HIS A 1077 -12.82 17.08 43.21
N LEU A 1078 -12.72 18.38 42.89
CA LEU A 1078 -13.89 19.25 42.66
C LEU A 1078 -14.60 19.01 41.31
N THR A 1079 -13.91 18.46 40.31
CA THR A 1079 -14.51 18.08 39.01
C THR A 1079 -15.22 16.73 39.02
N SER A 1080 -15.14 15.95 40.10
CA SER A 1080 -15.83 14.66 40.25
C SER A 1080 -17.35 14.78 40.48
N LEU A 1081 -17.86 15.99 40.68
CA LEU A 1081 -19.27 16.29 40.92
C LEU A 1081 -19.97 16.74 39.63
N VAL A 1082 -21.04 16.04 39.25
CA VAL A 1082 -21.82 16.32 38.04
C VAL A 1082 -22.48 17.70 38.13
N GLY A 1083 -22.04 18.64 37.29
CA GLY A 1083 -22.64 19.97 37.12
C GLY A 1083 -21.82 21.16 37.65
N ALA A 1084 -20.60 20.96 38.16
CA ALA A 1084 -19.78 22.05 38.71
C ALA A 1084 -19.06 22.88 37.63
N SER A 1085 -19.07 24.21 37.77
CA SER A 1085 -18.14 25.13 37.09
C SER A 1085 -17.21 25.78 38.12
N VAL A 1086 -15.90 25.75 37.87
CA VAL A 1086 -14.88 26.13 38.87
C VAL A 1086 -14.09 27.35 38.42
N LYS A 1087 -13.83 28.27 39.36
CA LYS A 1087 -12.97 29.44 39.22
C LYS A 1087 -12.13 29.57 40.50
N VAL A 1088 -10.83 29.86 40.36
CA VAL A 1088 -9.85 29.76 41.47
C VAL A 1088 -9.25 31.14 41.81
N THR A 1089 -9.11 31.40 43.11
CA THR A 1089 -8.38 32.52 43.72
C THR A 1089 -7.70 31.98 45.00
N LEU A 1090 -6.48 32.42 45.34
CA LEU A 1090 -5.75 31.90 46.51
C LEU A 1090 -5.64 32.94 47.64
N GLU A 1091 -5.99 32.52 48.85
CA GLU A 1091 -5.99 33.29 50.10
C GLU A 1091 -5.50 32.32 51.20
N ILE A 1092 -4.56 32.71 52.08
CA ILE A 1092 -3.95 31.80 53.08
C ILE A 1092 -4.19 32.35 54.47
N GLU A 1093 -4.88 31.57 55.31
CA GLU A 1093 -5.15 31.85 56.72
C GLU A 1093 -4.59 30.73 57.61
N ALA A 1094 -4.13 31.10 58.81
CA ALA A 1094 -3.91 30.17 59.91
C ALA A 1094 -4.48 30.73 61.22
N GLN A 1095 -5.16 29.88 62.00
CA GLN A 1095 -5.72 30.22 63.30
C GLN A 1095 -5.43 29.11 64.31
N VAL A 1096 -5.04 29.50 65.53
CA VAL A 1096 -4.56 28.57 66.56
C VAL A 1096 -5.21 28.93 67.90
N THR A 1097 -5.93 27.98 68.48
CA THR A 1097 -6.79 28.21 69.67
C THR A 1097 -6.04 28.43 70.98
N ASP A 1098 -4.80 27.94 71.10
CA ASP A 1098 -3.97 28.09 72.31
C ASP A 1098 -2.91 29.21 72.20
N GLY A 1099 -3.07 30.10 71.19
CA GLY A 1099 -2.10 31.14 70.85
C GLY A 1099 -0.96 30.63 69.96
N ILE A 1100 -0.39 31.53 69.15
CA ILE A 1100 0.77 31.21 68.30
C ILE A 1100 2.05 31.51 69.08
N PRO A 1101 2.98 30.55 69.28
CA PRO A 1101 4.24 30.80 69.98
C PRO A 1101 5.12 31.85 69.29
N ASP A 1102 5.77 32.73 70.06
CA ASP A 1102 6.57 33.88 69.57
C ASP A 1102 7.63 33.52 68.54
N ASN A 1103 8.25 32.34 68.65
CA ASN A 1103 9.24 31.87 67.67
C ASN A 1103 8.62 31.66 66.28
N VAL A 1104 7.38 31.16 66.21
CA VAL A 1104 6.63 30.99 64.96
C VAL A 1104 6.22 32.35 64.38
N ILE A 1105 5.71 33.27 65.21
CA ILE A 1105 5.37 34.65 64.79
C ILE A 1105 6.59 35.33 64.16
N ARG A 1106 7.76 35.21 64.80
CA ARG A 1106 9.01 35.77 64.31
C ARG A 1106 9.45 35.15 62.98
N THR A 1107 9.51 33.82 62.89
CA THR A 1107 9.94 33.13 61.67
C THR A 1107 9.00 33.41 60.49
N VAL A 1108 7.68 33.45 60.72
CA VAL A 1108 6.71 33.79 59.66
C VAL A 1108 6.87 35.26 59.24
N SER A 1109 7.07 36.19 60.19
CA SER A 1109 7.28 37.61 59.89
C SER A 1109 8.56 37.90 59.08
N GLU A 1110 9.69 37.27 59.45
CA GLU A 1110 10.97 37.36 58.73
C GLU A 1110 10.86 36.74 57.31
N ASN A 1111 10.16 35.62 57.17
CA ASN A 1111 9.93 34.98 55.88
C ASN A 1111 9.00 35.79 54.96
N CYS A 1112 7.89 36.34 55.48
CA CYS A 1112 6.98 37.18 54.70
C CYS A 1112 7.61 38.52 54.27
N GLN A 1113 8.50 39.09 55.09
CA GLN A 1113 9.36 40.22 54.65
C GLN A 1113 10.33 39.81 53.54
N THR A 1114 10.99 38.66 53.67
CA THR A 1114 11.93 38.14 52.66
C THR A 1114 11.23 37.84 51.33
N LEU A 1115 9.98 37.39 51.38
CA LEU A 1115 9.12 37.09 50.23
C LEU A 1115 8.29 38.30 49.72
N LYS A 1116 8.47 39.49 50.31
CA LYS A 1116 7.85 40.76 49.91
C LYS A 1116 6.31 40.77 49.86
N PHE A 1117 5.67 40.24 50.89
CA PHE A 1117 4.21 40.32 51.04
C PHE A 1117 3.76 41.80 51.19
N LYS A 1118 2.65 42.19 50.54
CA LYS A 1118 2.18 43.60 50.52
C LYS A 1118 1.48 44.06 51.81
N SER A 1119 0.86 43.14 52.55
CA SER A 1119 0.27 43.39 53.87
C SER A 1119 0.43 42.14 54.72
N GLN A 1120 0.96 42.30 55.93
CA GLN A 1120 1.15 41.23 56.91
C GLN A 1120 0.87 41.79 58.30
N GLY A 1121 0.23 41.00 59.15
CA GLY A 1121 -0.09 41.36 60.53
C GLY A 1121 -0.55 40.14 61.30
N PHE A 1122 -0.17 40.09 62.57
CA PHE A 1122 -0.78 39.21 63.57
C PHE A 1122 -1.63 40.13 64.44
N GLU A 1123 -2.93 39.85 64.52
CA GLU A 1123 -3.85 40.63 65.36
C GLU A 1123 -4.07 39.88 66.67
N GLU A 1124 -3.85 40.58 67.79
CA GLU A 1124 -4.37 40.21 69.10
C GLU A 1124 -5.80 40.75 69.19
N ASP A 1125 -6.75 39.95 69.69
CA ASP A 1125 -8.19 40.27 69.74
C ASP A 1125 -8.60 41.07 70.99
#